data_AF-A0A921YXN3-F1
#
_entry.id   AF-A0A921YXN3-F1
#
_cell.length_a   1.000
_cell.length_b   1.000
_cell.length_c   1.000
_cell.angle_alpha   90.00
_cell.angle_beta   90.00
_cell.angle_gamma   90.00
#
_symmetry.space_group_name_H-M   'P 1'
#
loop_
_entity.id
_entity.type
_entity.pdbx_description
1 polymer ?
#
loop_
_entity_poly.entity_id
_entity_poly.type
_entity_poly.pdbx_seq_one_letter_code
_entity_poly.pdbx_strand_id
1 'polypeptide(L)'
;MSKKAPDSGRSMMVFEVNPTECPFREFRDNELQTEFWGLGPAAFRAALHVSKIAAKSPADHVWVDEQTQPLPRSVRQYLHGWVRAEDLAMSRWEAEVIVFEENNGGKMVSTDIQLSHTQVLLRSSFCRKVMSACFILERVEGLIVEHQWENFVFSFAPEGWRAKYHIYSPGMKPGGGQQHRPGLSKTGCYLVRLFYLGAWRCVWVSDQVPVDATGSPLLPFSPLSTHTTTAKPGMKPVPTTVTANEVYLWPLLLCKALLKLAAPDMNSDEDTDSLEDEAMPEFDIMHSLTGGVNLTYNVNDLEELWYLITSEIPVFAWDDDDDTLTSTVKSKSTKKVAAKETTVVKRGSMVYITIGDTKNQPPYALPGITPGHEMTLLATMARDLPLKKPLPEPEVAYWKYYRWVDWARRHGLYEAYDCPRTRFLKVNGLLKLSYAPHLLDVQSTESITFGFREEHDKTNAPVKKNPKDLNRSNTAISAANQQLKEEMREWIQFDPLKNLVKQINMLYYPSMYEFTSASSNPPIRITKGPPNKAIDIAAPKSAPLYLQIDGPEENELCISLNVLHPRVLFNCGVPVVDYIEPGYLIMERFEWFVDSELPVAKAFVATRGYDSVEVKFQPGRHFCRIWVHSRMNWHMMLLSESTLLLGTRDVIQCAAVRECPWAAKFLTALGIAFTNWTRINRSNPNITATDREFYKSYLPDLAWDPEMVGYDIAFVHWMFRQALQSLLLKRLQPAEHRAVCMVLRRYLCDPDFGLPPKPLPPKSLRNIIDMDPCDCLIPESEEIEITEAMMEEQAAEEKSLVDPITMEKLLTPPTEPVTSQICELATEELPCGILKDEREKVVKKHEAATYIQAHWRGTWARKCLTSHYTFTADVMKSVMENAFGNLDVLSALMNEFFAMYPGTKYAYSVASALSGVHGLQQHSGATQITPKCKWIPYFQGVFYCHAPVKVHFDVHSTLQYSTLAVYNNDTGMQLPQVYNAHITFDFSPNNHGYTVMGHGTLAQVSGTYYDCHWQLTVLSSTNDIFHICDNDFESCKEMSLPAANKLHVDEIFIPNRRNILGGIQISVSKYEAVSFRVAATSPDLEMVAVLRTQKTNGEVEELARCCGKGEINWPYLRLKPSPPPELNQAKKRSTSQSNLSTVK
;
A
#
# COMPACT_ATOMS: atom_id res chain seq x y z
N MET A 1 -76.11 -23.57 -6.99
CA MET A 1 -74.97 -23.03 -7.75
C MET A 1 -74.15 -22.12 -6.83
N SER A 2 -72.92 -22.52 -6.47
CA SER A 2 -71.91 -21.62 -5.92
C SER A 2 -70.53 -22.08 -6.39
N LYS A 3 -69.72 -21.12 -6.83
CA LYS A 3 -68.48 -21.28 -7.61
C LYS A 3 -67.32 -21.78 -6.73
N LYS A 4 -66.64 -22.83 -7.20
CA LYS A 4 -65.31 -23.25 -6.72
C LYS A 4 -64.24 -22.30 -7.26
N ALA A 5 -63.36 -21.83 -6.38
CA ALA A 5 -62.03 -21.31 -6.72
C ALA A 5 -61.00 -22.46 -6.69
N PRO A 6 -59.92 -22.41 -7.49
CA PRO A 6 -59.02 -23.55 -7.67
C PRO A 6 -57.93 -23.61 -6.58
N ASP A 7 -57.52 -24.83 -6.26
CA ASP A 7 -56.33 -25.18 -5.47
C ASP A 7 -55.08 -24.49 -6.02
N SER A 8 -54.50 -23.58 -5.24
CA SER A 8 -53.14 -23.09 -5.48
C SER A 8 -52.15 -24.12 -4.95
N GLY A 9 -51.52 -24.85 -5.89
CA GLY A 9 -50.40 -25.73 -5.61
C GLY A 9 -49.31 -24.99 -4.83
N ARG A 10 -48.91 -25.56 -3.69
CA ARG A 10 -47.64 -25.24 -3.03
C ARG A 10 -46.52 -25.58 -4.00
N SER A 11 -46.03 -24.58 -4.74
CA SER A 11 -44.72 -24.68 -5.37
C SER A 11 -43.71 -24.91 -4.26
N MET A 12 -43.04 -26.07 -4.24
CA MET A 12 -41.79 -26.22 -3.52
C MET A 12 -40.86 -25.12 -4.03
N MET A 13 -40.67 -24.06 -3.25
CA MET A 13 -39.57 -23.13 -3.50
C MET A 13 -38.28 -23.91 -3.24
N VAL A 14 -37.67 -24.39 -4.32
CA VAL A 14 -36.29 -24.85 -4.29
C VAL A 14 -35.47 -23.59 -4.02
N PHE A 15 -34.93 -23.45 -2.81
CA PHE A 15 -33.97 -22.38 -2.54
C PHE A 15 -32.74 -22.66 -3.39
N GLU A 16 -32.45 -21.78 -4.35
CA GLU A 16 -31.24 -21.84 -5.14
C GLU A 16 -30.04 -21.64 -4.20
N VAL A 17 -29.33 -22.72 -3.89
CA VAL A 17 -28.11 -22.68 -3.08
C VAL A 17 -27.01 -22.15 -3.98
N ASN A 18 -26.43 -21.00 -3.63
CA ASN A 18 -25.25 -20.53 -4.34
C ASN A 18 -24.11 -21.54 -4.08
N PRO A 19 -23.58 -22.22 -5.11
CA PRO A 19 -22.55 -23.24 -4.93
C PRO A 19 -21.24 -22.67 -4.38
N THR A 20 -21.03 -21.34 -4.44
CA THR A 20 -19.82 -20.68 -3.91
C THR A 20 -20.04 -20.02 -2.55
N GLU A 21 -21.20 -20.23 -1.92
CA GLU A 21 -21.49 -19.67 -0.59
C GLU A 21 -20.63 -20.36 0.48
N CYS A 22 -20.01 -19.56 1.35
CA CYS A 22 -19.29 -20.09 2.50
C CYS A 22 -20.24 -20.97 3.35
N PRO A 23 -19.89 -22.24 3.65
CA PRO A 23 -20.76 -23.14 4.38
C PRO A 23 -20.86 -22.80 5.87
N PHE A 24 -20.00 -21.90 6.36
CA PHE A 24 -20.02 -21.42 7.74
C PHE A 24 -20.74 -20.07 7.81
N ARG A 25 -21.83 -20.04 8.57
CA ARG A 25 -22.58 -18.80 8.82
C ARG A 25 -21.72 -17.79 9.56
N GLU A 26 -21.96 -16.50 9.33
CA GLU A 26 -21.41 -15.46 10.20
C GLU A 26 -21.96 -15.63 11.62
N PHE A 27 -21.08 -15.61 12.61
CA PHE A 27 -21.47 -15.71 14.01
C PHE A 27 -22.28 -14.48 14.42
N ARG A 28 -23.50 -14.74 14.90
CA ARG A 28 -24.42 -13.74 15.45
C ARG A 28 -25.06 -14.32 16.71
N ASP A 29 -25.57 -13.46 17.56
CA ASP A 29 -26.21 -13.86 18.79
C ASP A 29 -27.44 -14.77 18.59
N ASN A 30 -28.17 -14.54 17.50
CA ASN A 30 -29.31 -15.37 17.10
C ASN A 30 -28.89 -16.80 16.70
N GLU A 31 -27.62 -17.03 16.39
CA GLU A 31 -27.09 -18.36 16.05
C GLU A 31 -27.06 -19.29 17.27
N LEU A 32 -27.12 -18.73 18.49
CA LEU A 32 -27.17 -19.51 19.73
C LEU A 32 -28.58 -20.03 20.06
N GLN A 33 -29.59 -19.69 19.27
CA GLN A 33 -30.94 -20.20 19.46
C GLN A 33 -30.99 -21.71 19.16
N THR A 34 -31.59 -22.47 20.10
CA THR A 34 -31.62 -23.94 20.04
C THR A 34 -32.31 -24.47 18.78
N GLU A 35 -33.27 -23.72 18.21
CA GLU A 35 -33.98 -24.08 16.98
C GLU A 35 -33.12 -24.01 15.70
N PHE A 36 -32.01 -23.27 15.74
CA PHE A 36 -31.10 -23.08 14.61
C PHE A 36 -29.74 -23.75 14.81
N TRP A 37 -29.60 -24.53 15.89
CA TRP A 37 -28.35 -25.16 16.30
C TRP A 37 -27.93 -26.24 15.31
N GLY A 38 -26.67 -26.20 14.85
CA GLY A 38 -26.14 -27.20 13.91
C GLY A 38 -26.63 -27.05 12.46
N LEU A 39 -27.36 -25.99 12.11
CA LEU A 39 -27.82 -25.75 10.74
C LEU A 39 -26.76 -25.02 9.88
N GLY A 40 -26.61 -25.43 8.62
CA GLY A 40 -25.87 -24.67 7.60
C GLY A 40 -26.66 -23.47 7.05
N PRO A 41 -26.07 -22.60 6.20
CA PRO A 41 -26.70 -21.40 5.66
C PRO A 41 -28.03 -21.67 4.93
N ALA A 42 -28.06 -22.69 4.05
CA ALA A 42 -29.26 -23.04 3.30
C ALA A 42 -30.38 -23.59 4.21
N ALA A 43 -30.04 -24.49 5.13
CA ALA A 43 -30.98 -25.06 6.09
C ALA A 43 -31.56 -23.99 7.03
N PHE A 44 -30.73 -23.04 7.47
CA PHE A 44 -31.16 -21.90 8.29
C PHE A 44 -32.15 -21.00 7.54
N ARG A 45 -31.89 -20.63 6.28
CA ARG A 45 -32.83 -19.85 5.46
C ARG A 45 -34.17 -20.56 5.28
N ALA A 46 -34.14 -21.87 5.03
CA ALA A 46 -35.34 -22.67 4.91
C ALA A 46 -36.15 -22.68 6.23
N ALA A 47 -35.47 -22.83 7.38
CA ALA A 47 -36.10 -22.85 8.70
C ALA A 47 -36.85 -21.55 9.03
N LEU A 48 -36.30 -20.38 8.66
CA LEU A 48 -36.95 -19.07 8.87
C LEU A 48 -38.32 -18.97 8.16
N HIS A 49 -38.47 -19.58 6.98
CA HIS A 49 -39.70 -19.53 6.19
C HIS A 49 -40.75 -20.58 6.63
N VAL A 50 -40.34 -21.68 7.26
CA VAL A 50 -41.22 -22.79 7.68
C VAL A 50 -41.80 -22.60 9.10
N SER A 51 -41.44 -21.51 9.78
CA SER A 51 -41.67 -21.19 11.21
C SER A 51 -43.12 -21.07 11.72
N LYS A 52 -44.12 -21.68 11.05
CA LYS A 52 -45.50 -21.85 11.58
C LYS A 52 -45.89 -23.28 11.97
N ILE A 53 -44.97 -24.26 11.89
CA ILE A 53 -45.23 -25.61 12.38
C ILE A 53 -44.24 -25.90 13.50
N ALA A 54 -44.75 -26.06 14.72
CA ALA A 54 -43.99 -26.53 15.86
C ALA A 54 -43.52 -27.97 15.59
N ALA A 55 -42.29 -28.12 15.09
CA ALA A 55 -41.61 -29.39 15.09
C ALA A 55 -41.23 -29.72 16.54
N LYS A 56 -41.72 -30.85 17.06
CA LYS A 56 -41.26 -31.38 18.36
C LYS A 56 -39.76 -31.61 18.27
N SER A 57 -38.98 -31.09 19.23
CA SER A 57 -37.55 -31.35 19.27
C SER A 57 -37.31 -32.84 19.50
N PRO A 58 -36.51 -33.52 18.67
CA PRO A 58 -36.01 -34.84 19.02
C PRO A 58 -34.86 -34.61 20.00
N ALA A 59 -35.18 -34.43 21.27
CA ALA A 59 -34.17 -34.29 22.33
C ALA A 59 -33.24 -35.52 22.46
N ASP A 60 -33.56 -36.63 21.76
CA ASP A 60 -32.87 -37.91 21.81
C ASP A 60 -32.11 -38.28 20.51
N HIS A 61 -32.03 -37.41 19.50
CA HIS A 61 -31.24 -37.71 18.28
C HIS A 61 -29.83 -37.14 18.40
N VAL A 62 -28.83 -38.01 18.23
CA VAL A 62 -27.42 -37.62 18.06
C VAL A 62 -27.30 -36.80 16.79
N TRP A 63 -26.71 -35.61 16.88
CA TRP A 63 -26.46 -34.76 15.73
C TRP A 63 -25.40 -35.40 14.83
N VAL A 64 -25.71 -35.50 13.56
CA VAL A 64 -24.79 -35.96 12.52
C VAL A 64 -24.33 -34.76 11.73
N ASP A 65 -23.02 -34.61 11.61
CA ASP A 65 -22.42 -33.57 10.81
C ASP A 65 -22.75 -33.80 9.33
N GLU A 66 -23.44 -32.85 8.70
CA GLU A 66 -23.72 -32.90 7.26
C GLU A 66 -22.41 -32.79 6.46
N GLN A 67 -21.38 -32.17 7.02
CA GLN A 67 -20.05 -32.14 6.45
C GLN A 67 -19.25 -33.35 6.91
N THR A 68 -18.55 -34.01 5.99
CA THR A 68 -17.53 -34.99 6.37
C THR A 68 -16.47 -34.29 7.21
N GLN A 69 -16.04 -34.96 8.29
CA GLN A 69 -14.98 -34.45 9.14
C GLN A 69 -13.63 -34.88 8.54
N PRO A 70 -12.78 -33.95 8.08
CA PRO A 70 -11.48 -34.30 7.55
C PRO A 70 -10.53 -34.71 8.68
N LEU A 71 -9.59 -35.59 8.35
CA LEU A 71 -8.51 -36.03 9.23
C LEU A 71 -7.14 -35.74 8.60
N PRO A 72 -6.11 -35.45 9.42
CA PRO A 72 -4.74 -35.36 8.94
C PRO A 72 -4.30 -36.67 8.27
N ARG A 73 -3.53 -36.57 7.18
CA ARG A 73 -3.06 -37.74 6.42
C ARG A 73 -2.37 -38.78 7.30
N SER A 74 -1.57 -38.38 8.28
CA SER A 74 -0.84 -39.32 9.14
C SER A 74 -1.74 -40.20 10.02
N VAL A 75 -3.01 -39.82 10.21
CA VAL A 75 -3.96 -40.56 11.04
C VAL A 75 -5.08 -41.25 10.26
N ARG A 76 -5.33 -40.87 8.99
CA ARG A 76 -6.43 -41.42 8.15
C ARG A 76 -6.37 -42.94 8.06
N GLN A 77 -5.20 -43.50 7.74
CA GLN A 77 -5.01 -44.95 7.58
C GLN A 77 -5.28 -45.77 8.85
N TYR A 78 -5.23 -45.12 10.02
CA TYR A 78 -5.46 -45.78 11.31
C TYR A 78 -6.92 -45.66 11.76
N LEU A 79 -7.77 -44.92 11.05
CA LEU A 79 -9.17 -44.72 11.42
C LEU A 79 -9.94 -46.05 11.39
N HIS A 80 -10.40 -46.49 12.55
CA HIS A 80 -11.24 -47.68 12.70
C HIS A 80 -12.71 -47.33 12.97
N GLY A 81 -12.97 -46.21 13.64
CA GLY A 81 -14.35 -45.77 13.91
C GLY A 81 -14.43 -44.45 14.66
N TRP A 82 -15.67 -44.04 14.93
CA TRP A 82 -16.01 -42.82 15.66
C TRP A 82 -16.82 -43.19 16.91
N VAL A 83 -16.37 -42.75 18.09
CA VAL A 83 -17.00 -43.06 19.38
C VAL A 83 -17.37 -41.75 20.10
N ARG A 84 -18.49 -41.71 20.81
CA ARG A 84 -18.87 -40.54 21.63
C ARG A 84 -17.77 -40.25 22.66
N ALA A 85 -17.44 -38.98 22.89
CA ALA A 85 -16.43 -38.60 23.87
C ALA A 85 -16.75 -39.13 25.28
N GLU A 86 -18.02 -39.03 25.71
CA GLU A 86 -18.47 -39.51 27.02
C GLU A 86 -18.26 -41.02 27.20
N ASP A 87 -18.64 -41.82 26.19
CA ASP A 87 -18.50 -43.28 26.22
C ASP A 87 -17.02 -43.69 26.19
N LEU A 88 -16.19 -43.00 25.40
CA LEU A 88 -14.76 -43.30 25.30
C LEU A 88 -14.02 -42.94 26.59
N ALA A 89 -14.32 -41.79 27.20
CA ALA A 89 -13.70 -41.37 28.45
C ALA A 89 -14.01 -42.35 29.59
N MET A 90 -15.28 -42.74 29.72
CA MET A 90 -15.73 -43.69 30.73
C MET A 90 -15.15 -45.09 30.51
N SER A 91 -15.18 -45.62 29.28
CA SER A 91 -14.72 -46.99 29.00
C SER A 91 -13.21 -47.16 29.12
N ARG A 92 -12.42 -46.11 28.84
CA ARG A 92 -10.95 -46.21 28.80
C ARG A 92 -10.27 -45.74 30.08
N TRP A 93 -10.81 -44.72 30.74
CA TRP A 93 -10.15 -44.07 31.88
C TRP A 93 -11.06 -43.90 33.11
N GLU A 94 -12.31 -44.36 33.07
CA GLU A 94 -13.31 -44.13 34.14
C GLU A 94 -13.41 -42.64 34.52
N ALA A 95 -13.34 -41.76 33.51
CA ALA A 95 -13.28 -40.31 33.68
C ALA A 95 -14.49 -39.60 33.08
N GLU A 96 -14.90 -38.49 33.71
CA GLU A 96 -15.98 -37.62 33.21
C GLU A 96 -15.48 -36.69 32.10
N VAL A 97 -16.35 -36.31 31.16
CA VAL A 97 -16.01 -35.35 30.10
C VAL A 97 -16.48 -33.95 30.49
N ILE A 98 -15.55 -33.00 30.50
CA ILE A 98 -15.86 -31.59 30.77
C ILE A 98 -15.43 -30.70 29.62
N VAL A 99 -16.21 -29.65 29.38
CA VAL A 99 -15.91 -28.67 28.31
C VAL A 99 -15.22 -27.44 28.88
N PHE A 100 -15.59 -27.04 30.10
CA PHE A 100 -15.07 -25.85 30.76
C PHE A 100 -14.18 -26.23 31.95
N GLU A 101 -12.95 -25.71 31.95
CA GLU A 101 -11.96 -25.91 33.01
C GLU A 101 -11.95 -24.72 34.00
N GLU A 102 -12.13 -24.98 35.30
CA GLU A 102 -11.97 -23.99 36.38
C GLU A 102 -10.50 -23.88 36.84
N ASN A 103 -9.60 -23.43 35.97
CA ASN A 103 -8.16 -23.34 36.27
C ASN A 103 -7.76 -22.11 37.13
N ASN A 104 -8.70 -21.28 37.62
CA ASN A 104 -8.43 -20.09 38.45
C ASN A 104 -7.25 -19.19 37.97
N GLY A 105 -7.02 -19.10 36.64
CA GLY A 105 -5.92 -18.33 36.04
C GLY A 105 -4.63 -19.10 35.76
N GLY A 106 -4.53 -20.40 36.08
CA GLY A 106 -3.42 -21.26 35.69
C GLY A 106 -3.28 -21.39 34.17
N LYS A 107 -2.04 -21.36 33.67
CA LYS A 107 -1.69 -21.57 32.25
C LYS A 107 -1.49 -23.07 31.99
N MET A 108 -1.72 -23.53 30.76
CA MET A 108 -1.41 -24.89 30.28
C MET A 108 0.00 -25.36 30.72
N VAL A 109 0.11 -26.44 31.51
CA VAL A 109 1.39 -27.01 31.95
C VAL A 109 1.99 -27.85 30.82
N SER A 110 3.17 -27.44 30.31
CA SER A 110 3.80 -28.06 29.14
C SER A 110 3.97 -29.58 29.29
N THR A 111 4.58 -30.02 30.40
CA THR A 111 4.88 -31.42 30.67
C THR A 111 3.63 -32.29 30.68
N ASP A 112 2.55 -31.82 31.29
CA ASP A 112 1.30 -32.58 31.43
C ASP A 112 0.65 -32.79 30.06
N ILE A 113 0.65 -31.76 29.22
CA ILE A 113 0.09 -31.83 27.86
C ILE A 113 0.94 -32.73 26.97
N GLN A 114 2.27 -32.59 27.03
CA GLN A 114 3.20 -33.43 26.30
C GLN A 114 2.96 -34.90 26.63
N LEU A 115 2.94 -35.26 27.92
CA LEU A 115 2.72 -36.63 28.38
C LEU A 115 1.35 -37.17 27.93
N SER A 116 0.27 -36.42 28.21
CA SER A 116 -1.10 -36.86 27.97
C SER A 116 -1.41 -37.06 26.49
N HIS A 117 -0.84 -36.23 25.62
CA HIS A 117 -1.11 -36.26 24.17
C HIS A 117 0.06 -36.79 23.35
N THR A 118 1.05 -37.46 23.97
CA THR A 118 2.28 -37.93 23.31
C THR A 118 1.96 -38.68 22.02
N GLN A 119 1.03 -39.63 22.04
CA GLN A 119 0.70 -40.45 20.86
C GLN A 119 0.22 -39.61 19.67
N VAL A 120 -0.61 -38.61 19.92
CA VAL A 120 -1.16 -37.74 18.87
C VAL A 120 -0.11 -36.73 18.40
N LEU A 121 0.64 -36.13 19.33
CA LEU A 121 1.70 -35.16 19.03
C LEU A 121 2.84 -35.77 18.23
N LEU A 122 3.21 -37.04 18.47
CA LEU A 122 4.25 -37.71 17.67
C LEU A 122 3.77 -38.08 16.26
N ARG A 123 2.47 -38.42 16.12
CA ARG A 123 1.88 -38.86 14.84
C ARG A 123 1.54 -37.70 13.90
N SER A 124 0.89 -36.64 14.37
CA SER A 124 0.35 -35.57 13.50
C SER A 124 1.07 -34.24 13.70
N SER A 125 1.64 -33.70 12.61
CA SER A 125 2.22 -32.36 12.60
C SER A 125 1.16 -31.28 12.74
N PHE A 126 -0.03 -31.49 12.18
CA PHE A 126 -1.16 -30.57 12.35
C PHE A 126 -1.57 -30.46 13.83
N CYS A 127 -1.72 -31.59 14.53
CA CYS A 127 -2.05 -31.58 15.96
C CYS A 127 -0.96 -30.87 16.78
N ARG A 128 0.32 -31.05 16.44
CA ARG A 128 1.42 -30.29 17.06
C ARG A 128 1.27 -28.78 16.85
N LYS A 129 0.91 -28.33 15.65
CA LYS A 129 0.71 -26.91 15.33
C LYS A 129 -0.47 -26.32 16.09
N VAL A 130 -1.61 -27.01 16.14
CA VAL A 130 -2.80 -26.57 16.89
C VAL A 130 -2.51 -26.42 18.38
N MET A 131 -1.91 -27.45 18.99
CA MET A 131 -1.59 -27.43 20.42
C MET A 131 -0.50 -26.40 20.75
N SER A 132 0.49 -26.24 19.87
CA SER A 132 1.52 -25.19 19.98
C SER A 132 0.91 -23.79 19.92
N ALA A 133 -0.02 -23.54 18.98
CA ALA A 133 -0.71 -22.25 18.87
C ALA A 133 -1.48 -21.92 20.16
N CYS A 134 -2.25 -22.88 20.70
CA CYS A 134 -2.95 -22.70 21.97
C CYS A 134 -1.97 -22.40 23.12
N PHE A 135 -0.87 -23.16 23.21
CA PHE A 135 0.16 -22.97 24.23
C PHE A 135 0.80 -21.58 24.18
N ILE A 136 1.06 -21.07 22.98
CA ILE A 136 1.64 -19.74 22.73
C ILE A 136 0.64 -18.65 23.13
N LEU A 137 -0.60 -18.72 22.63
CA LEU A 137 -1.64 -17.71 22.87
C LEU A 137 -1.99 -17.56 24.37
N GLU A 138 -1.93 -18.63 25.16
CA GLU A 138 -2.12 -18.54 26.63
C GLU A 138 -0.96 -17.85 27.37
N ARG A 139 0.23 -17.79 26.76
CA ARG A 139 1.44 -17.26 27.39
C ARG A 139 1.73 -15.81 27.02
N VAL A 140 1.27 -15.38 25.87
CA VAL A 140 1.43 -14.01 25.39
C VAL A 140 0.71 -13.05 26.32
N GLU A 141 1.43 -12.04 26.77
CA GLU A 141 0.87 -10.96 27.58
C GLU A 141 0.24 -9.90 26.66
N GLY A 142 -0.89 -9.31 27.07
CA GLY A 142 -1.54 -8.25 26.30
C GLY A 142 -2.17 -8.69 24.97
N LEU A 143 -2.48 -9.99 24.80
CA LEU A 143 -3.13 -10.52 23.59
C LEU A 143 -4.42 -9.75 23.26
N ILE A 144 -4.54 -9.31 22.00
CA ILE A 144 -5.77 -8.78 21.43
C ILE A 144 -6.40 -9.83 20.54
N VAL A 145 -7.72 -10.00 20.65
CA VAL A 145 -8.51 -10.71 19.66
C VAL A 145 -9.27 -9.68 18.85
N GLU A 146 -9.29 -9.82 17.54
CA GLU A 146 -9.74 -8.79 16.63
C GLU A 146 -11.16 -9.04 16.15
N HIS A 147 -11.81 -7.97 15.68
CA HIS A 147 -13.19 -8.03 15.21
C HIS A 147 -14.15 -8.63 16.25
N GLN A 148 -13.83 -8.42 17.54
CA GLN A 148 -14.65 -8.88 18.66
C GLN A 148 -15.99 -8.16 18.65
N TRP A 149 -16.98 -8.82 19.24
CA TRP A 149 -18.32 -8.28 19.35
C TRP A 149 -18.50 -7.62 20.72
N GLU A 150 -19.30 -6.56 20.82
CA GLU A 150 -19.38 -5.68 22.01
C GLU A 150 -19.72 -6.41 23.32
N ASN A 151 -20.45 -7.53 23.25
CA ASN A 151 -20.93 -8.27 24.42
C ASN A 151 -20.01 -9.42 24.86
N PHE A 152 -18.97 -9.76 24.09
CA PHE A 152 -18.07 -10.88 24.40
C PHE A 152 -16.60 -10.52 24.18
N VAL A 153 -15.78 -10.72 25.21
CA VAL A 153 -14.33 -10.48 25.17
C VAL A 153 -13.58 -11.81 25.33
N PHE A 154 -12.60 -12.12 24.49
CA PHE A 154 -11.85 -13.38 24.57
C PHE A 154 -10.76 -13.41 25.66
N SER A 155 -10.40 -12.26 26.22
CA SER A 155 -9.34 -12.12 27.22
C SER A 155 -9.90 -11.49 28.50
N PHE A 156 -10.14 -12.32 29.52
CA PHE A 156 -10.58 -11.87 30.84
C PHE A 156 -9.42 -11.80 31.80
N ALA A 157 -9.15 -10.66 32.44
CA ALA A 157 -8.24 -10.64 33.58
C ALA A 157 -8.91 -11.39 34.77
N PRO A 158 -8.22 -12.31 35.48
CA PRO A 158 -6.81 -12.68 35.37
C PRO A 158 -6.49 -13.88 34.45
N GLU A 159 -7.49 -14.55 33.87
CA GLU A 159 -7.30 -15.76 33.06
C GLU A 159 -6.52 -15.51 31.75
N GLY A 160 -6.73 -14.40 31.05
CA GLY A 160 -6.17 -14.14 29.71
C GLY A 160 -6.92 -14.91 28.62
N TRP A 161 -6.28 -15.15 27.47
CA TRP A 161 -6.85 -15.97 26.39
C TRP A 161 -6.88 -17.45 26.76
N ARG A 162 -7.96 -18.16 26.40
CA ARG A 162 -8.08 -19.61 26.54
C ARG A 162 -8.82 -20.21 25.35
N ALA A 163 -8.37 -21.38 24.90
CA ALA A 163 -8.99 -22.09 23.78
C ALA A 163 -10.49 -22.39 24.00
N LYS A 164 -10.90 -22.65 25.25
CA LYS A 164 -12.30 -22.91 25.63
C LYS A 164 -13.28 -21.78 25.25
N TYR A 165 -12.79 -20.54 25.12
CA TYR A 165 -13.62 -19.39 24.73
C TYR A 165 -14.07 -19.40 23.28
N HIS A 166 -13.55 -20.31 22.46
CA HIS A 166 -14.07 -20.51 21.11
C HIS A 166 -15.29 -21.44 21.09
N ILE A 167 -15.65 -22.10 22.21
CA ILE A 167 -16.58 -23.23 22.22
C ILE A 167 -17.91 -22.86 22.86
N TYR A 168 -18.98 -23.17 22.16
CA TYR A 168 -20.36 -22.97 22.60
C TYR A 168 -21.14 -24.29 22.53
N SER A 169 -22.11 -24.45 23.42
CA SER A 169 -23.01 -25.61 23.50
C SER A 169 -24.50 -25.19 23.57
N PRO A 170 -25.45 -26.09 23.24
CA PRO A 170 -26.86 -25.76 23.22
C PRO A 170 -27.39 -25.26 24.57
N GLY A 171 -28.33 -24.31 24.53
CA GLY A 171 -29.01 -23.80 25.74
C GLY A 171 -28.31 -22.64 26.43
N MET A 172 -27.19 -22.17 25.87
CA MET A 172 -26.57 -20.91 26.26
C MET A 172 -27.49 -19.74 25.89
N LYS A 173 -27.65 -18.77 26.79
CA LYS A 173 -28.47 -17.58 26.52
C LYS A 173 -27.78 -16.73 25.44
N PRO A 174 -28.50 -16.28 24.39
CA PRO A 174 -28.03 -15.23 23.50
C PRO A 174 -27.54 -14.02 24.31
N GLY A 175 -26.35 -13.50 23.98
CA GLY A 175 -25.71 -12.41 24.72
C GLY A 175 -24.87 -12.85 25.93
N GLY A 176 -24.97 -14.12 26.37
CA GLY A 176 -24.00 -14.89 27.17
C GLY A 176 -23.44 -14.33 28.50
N GLY A 177 -23.67 -13.06 28.84
CA GLY A 177 -22.78 -12.31 29.72
C GLY A 177 -21.37 -12.17 29.14
N GLN A 178 -20.49 -11.46 29.84
CA GLN A 178 -19.09 -11.32 29.40
C GLN A 178 -18.40 -12.69 29.30
N GLN A 179 -18.57 -13.61 30.25
CA GLN A 179 -17.92 -14.92 30.23
C GLN A 179 -18.95 -16.05 30.02
N HIS A 180 -18.75 -16.87 28.99
CA HIS A 180 -19.63 -18.00 28.69
C HIS A 180 -19.03 -19.33 29.19
N ARG A 181 -19.89 -20.21 29.74
CA ARG A 181 -19.51 -21.50 30.33
C ARG A 181 -20.23 -22.64 29.60
N PRO A 182 -19.63 -23.22 28.55
CA PRO A 182 -20.27 -24.27 27.77
C PRO A 182 -20.37 -25.55 28.61
N GLY A 183 -21.56 -26.15 28.65
CA GLY A 183 -21.81 -27.47 29.23
C GLY A 183 -21.70 -28.61 28.21
N LEU A 184 -21.80 -29.85 28.67
CA LEU A 184 -21.87 -31.04 27.81
C LEU A 184 -23.16 -31.05 26.97
N SER A 185 -23.05 -31.29 25.67
CA SER A 185 -24.16 -31.28 24.72
C SER A 185 -24.83 -32.65 24.66
N LYS A 186 -26.13 -32.72 24.92
CA LYS A 186 -26.90 -33.98 24.84
C LYS A 186 -26.97 -34.56 23.43
N THR A 187 -26.88 -33.71 22.41
CA THR A 187 -26.92 -34.12 21.00
C THR A 187 -25.53 -34.38 20.43
N GLY A 188 -24.47 -33.99 21.15
CA GLY A 188 -23.10 -34.02 20.65
C GLY A 188 -22.70 -32.88 19.72
N CYS A 189 -23.60 -31.96 19.38
CA CYS A 189 -23.29 -30.83 18.50
C CYS A 189 -22.71 -29.67 19.30
N TYR A 190 -21.56 -29.17 18.87
CA TYR A 190 -20.89 -27.99 19.41
C TYR A 190 -20.64 -26.97 18.31
N LEU A 191 -20.57 -25.71 18.72
CA LEU A 191 -20.20 -24.58 17.88
C LEU A 191 -18.81 -24.12 18.26
N VAL A 192 -17.89 -24.11 17.30
CA VAL A 192 -16.58 -23.49 17.45
C VAL A 192 -16.56 -22.21 16.63
N ARG A 193 -16.32 -21.08 17.30
CA ARG A 193 -16.25 -19.76 16.69
C ARG A 193 -14.82 -19.50 16.21
N LEU A 194 -14.60 -19.47 14.90
CA LEU A 194 -13.28 -19.22 14.27
C LEU A 194 -13.35 -18.04 13.31
N PHE A 195 -12.25 -17.30 13.17
CA PHE A 195 -12.16 -16.19 12.22
C PHE A 195 -11.82 -16.73 10.84
N TYR A 196 -12.68 -16.46 9.86
CA TYR A 196 -12.51 -16.95 8.49
C TYR A 196 -13.25 -16.06 7.49
N LEU A 197 -12.57 -15.68 6.40
CA LEU A 197 -13.10 -14.74 5.40
C LEU A 197 -13.64 -13.47 6.04
N GLY A 198 -12.78 -12.75 6.77
CA GLY A 198 -13.05 -11.42 7.34
C GLY A 198 -14.08 -11.35 8.46
N ALA A 199 -14.62 -12.48 8.92
CA ALA A 199 -15.62 -12.52 9.98
C ALA A 199 -15.44 -13.72 10.90
N TRP A 200 -15.96 -13.61 12.12
CA TRP A 200 -16.14 -14.78 12.97
C TRP A 200 -17.26 -15.66 12.41
N ARG A 201 -16.99 -16.95 12.24
CA ARG A 201 -17.88 -17.93 11.62
C ARG A 201 -18.31 -19.02 12.59
N CYS A 202 -19.50 -19.57 12.34
CA CYS A 202 -20.05 -20.71 13.06
C CYS A 202 -19.55 -22.02 12.45
N VAL A 203 -18.56 -22.65 13.07
CA VAL A 203 -18.05 -23.97 12.65
C VAL A 203 -18.64 -25.05 13.54
N TRP A 204 -19.60 -25.80 13.02
CA TRP A 204 -20.27 -26.87 13.76
C TRP A 204 -19.42 -28.14 13.75
N VAL A 205 -19.27 -28.78 14.90
CA VAL A 205 -18.51 -30.03 15.06
C VAL A 205 -19.19 -30.96 16.04
N SER A 206 -19.03 -32.27 15.81
CA SER A 206 -19.46 -33.31 16.76
C SER A 206 -18.37 -33.58 17.81
N ASP A 207 -18.76 -34.08 18.98
CA ASP A 207 -17.87 -34.66 20.00
C ASP A 207 -17.48 -36.12 19.74
N GLN A 208 -17.80 -36.66 18.56
CA GLN A 208 -17.33 -38.00 18.18
C GLN A 208 -15.80 -37.98 18.01
N VAL A 209 -15.12 -38.87 18.72
CA VAL A 209 -13.68 -39.07 18.73
C VAL A 209 -13.30 -40.11 17.67
N PRO A 210 -12.38 -39.80 16.73
CA PRO A 210 -11.83 -40.80 15.83
C PRO A 210 -10.85 -41.69 16.59
N VAL A 211 -11.02 -43.01 16.49
CA VAL A 211 -10.19 -43.99 17.19
C VAL A 211 -9.55 -44.97 16.22
N ASP A 212 -8.39 -45.50 16.62
CA ASP A 212 -7.77 -46.63 15.94
C ASP A 212 -8.37 -47.98 16.35
N ALA A 213 -7.86 -49.06 15.76
CA ALA A 213 -8.32 -50.43 16.03
C ALA A 213 -8.16 -50.85 17.51
N THR A 214 -7.37 -50.13 18.30
CA THR A 214 -7.18 -50.36 19.74
C THR A 214 -8.07 -49.48 20.61
N GLY A 215 -8.95 -48.67 20.01
CA GLY A 215 -9.74 -47.68 20.72
C GLY A 215 -8.90 -46.50 21.23
N SER A 216 -7.70 -46.27 20.67
CA SER A 216 -6.86 -45.13 21.05
C SER A 216 -7.24 -43.89 20.20
N PRO A 217 -7.40 -42.70 20.80
CA PRO A 217 -7.75 -41.49 20.07
C PRO A 217 -6.71 -41.08 19.01
N LEU A 218 -7.20 -40.64 17.86
CA LEU A 218 -6.38 -40.14 16.75
C LEU A 218 -6.23 -38.63 16.74
N LEU A 219 -7.06 -37.91 17.51
CA LEU A 219 -6.99 -36.47 17.73
C LEU A 219 -6.81 -36.19 19.23
N PRO A 220 -6.40 -34.96 19.64
CA PRO A 220 -6.12 -34.65 21.04
C PRO A 220 -7.34 -34.86 21.95
N PHE A 221 -7.34 -35.97 22.70
CA PHE A 221 -8.38 -36.34 23.66
C PHE A 221 -7.81 -37.34 24.67
N SER A 222 -7.40 -36.87 25.85
CA SER A 222 -6.87 -37.72 26.93
C SER A 222 -7.00 -36.98 28.26
N PRO A 223 -7.19 -37.69 29.40
CA PRO A 223 -7.06 -37.05 30.71
C PRO A 223 -5.62 -36.56 30.91
N LEU A 224 -5.47 -35.48 31.70
CA LEU A 224 -4.15 -34.96 32.05
C LEU A 224 -3.40 -35.94 32.96
N SER A 225 -2.16 -36.24 32.58
CA SER A 225 -1.23 -37.13 33.28
C SER A 225 -0.05 -36.32 33.78
N THR A 226 0.33 -36.51 35.05
CA THR A 226 1.55 -35.92 35.64
C THR A 226 2.54 -37.01 36.03
N HIS A 227 3.83 -36.64 36.13
CA HIS A 227 4.84 -37.47 36.80
C HIS A 227 4.96 -37.04 38.27
N THR A 228 4.69 -37.94 39.22
CA THR A 228 5.03 -37.68 40.64
C THR A 228 6.55 -37.76 40.84
N THR A 229 7.22 -36.62 40.92
CA THR A 229 8.66 -36.56 41.20
C THR A 229 8.94 -36.55 42.71
N THR A 230 9.12 -37.74 43.30
CA THR A 230 9.98 -37.92 44.50
C THR A 230 10.61 -39.32 44.53
N ALA A 231 11.26 -39.74 43.43
CA ALA A 231 12.18 -40.87 43.50
C ALA A 231 13.62 -40.37 43.57
N LYS A 232 14.33 -40.69 44.65
CA LYS A 232 15.79 -40.57 44.73
C LYS A 232 16.44 -41.35 43.57
N PRO A 233 17.63 -40.94 43.08
CA PRO A 233 18.33 -41.66 42.02
C PRO A 233 18.54 -43.13 42.43
N GLY A 234 17.99 -44.08 41.67
CA GLY A 234 18.16 -45.52 41.89
C GLY A 234 16.89 -46.35 42.12
N MET A 235 15.69 -45.76 42.18
CA MET A 235 14.44 -46.53 42.16
C MET A 235 13.89 -46.73 40.73
N LYS A 236 13.27 -47.89 40.49
CA LYS A 236 12.58 -48.20 39.22
C LYS A 236 11.52 -47.14 38.92
N PRO A 237 11.35 -46.74 37.64
CA PRO A 237 10.34 -45.75 37.26
C PRO A 237 8.95 -46.21 37.72
N VAL A 238 8.29 -45.37 38.52
CA VAL A 238 6.89 -45.56 38.92
C VAL A 238 6.01 -45.30 37.68
N PRO A 239 4.98 -46.12 37.40
CA PRO A 239 4.11 -45.94 36.25
C PRO A 239 3.40 -44.57 36.28
N THR A 240 3.19 -44.00 35.09
CA THR A 240 2.43 -42.76 34.88
C THR A 240 1.03 -42.93 35.46
N THR A 241 0.66 -42.10 36.44
CA THR A 241 -0.68 -42.14 37.06
C THR A 241 -1.55 -41.05 36.44
N VAL A 242 -2.73 -41.44 35.94
CA VAL A 242 -3.77 -40.50 35.52
C VAL A 242 -4.14 -39.64 36.72
N THR A 243 -4.04 -38.31 36.59
CA THR A 243 -4.18 -37.39 37.74
C THR A 243 -5.49 -36.62 37.78
N ALA A 244 -6.26 -36.65 36.69
CA ALA A 244 -7.58 -36.03 36.63
C ALA A 244 -8.64 -37.11 36.36
N ASN A 245 -9.71 -37.12 37.15
CA ASN A 245 -10.93 -37.91 36.86
C ASN A 245 -11.77 -37.27 35.75
N GLU A 246 -11.16 -36.40 34.94
CA GLU A 246 -11.82 -35.53 33.97
C GLU A 246 -11.01 -35.49 32.66
N VAL A 247 -11.71 -35.51 31.54
CA VAL A 247 -11.16 -35.33 30.19
C VAL A 247 -11.70 -34.03 29.60
N TYR A 248 -10.79 -33.13 29.24
CA TYR A 248 -11.15 -31.87 28.60
C TYR A 248 -11.52 -32.09 27.13
N LEU A 249 -12.72 -31.67 26.74
CA LEU A 249 -13.25 -31.86 25.40
C LEU A 249 -12.74 -30.81 24.39
N TRP A 250 -12.30 -29.64 24.87
CA TRP A 250 -11.93 -28.52 24.00
C TRP A 250 -10.83 -28.83 22.97
N PRO A 251 -9.77 -29.63 23.26
CA PRO A 251 -8.70 -29.87 22.29
C PRO A 251 -9.21 -30.62 21.05
N LEU A 252 -10.12 -31.58 21.26
CA LEU A 252 -10.77 -32.33 20.19
C LEU A 252 -11.63 -31.42 19.31
N LEU A 253 -12.55 -30.66 19.93
CA LEU A 253 -13.50 -29.82 19.20
C LEU A 253 -12.79 -28.74 18.38
N LEU A 254 -11.80 -28.08 18.98
CA LEU A 254 -11.03 -27.05 18.30
C LEU A 254 -10.21 -27.62 17.14
N CYS A 255 -9.54 -28.76 17.35
CA CYS A 255 -8.78 -29.44 16.30
C CYS A 255 -9.68 -29.83 15.11
N LYS A 256 -10.86 -30.41 15.39
CA LYS A 256 -11.85 -30.76 14.35
C LYS A 256 -12.33 -29.54 13.57
N ALA A 257 -12.60 -28.42 14.25
CA ALA A 257 -13.05 -27.20 13.61
C ALA A 257 -11.95 -26.58 12.74
N LEU A 258 -10.70 -26.53 13.22
CA LEU A 258 -9.57 -26.04 12.43
C LEU A 258 -9.28 -26.94 11.22
N LEU A 259 -9.46 -28.26 11.34
CA LEU A 259 -9.33 -29.19 10.20
C LEU A 259 -10.38 -28.92 9.10
N LYS A 260 -11.61 -28.53 9.47
CA LYS A 260 -12.64 -28.13 8.50
C LYS A 260 -12.24 -26.88 7.71
N LEU A 261 -11.55 -25.93 8.34
CA LEU A 261 -11.05 -24.72 7.67
C LEU A 261 -9.78 -25.01 6.84
N ALA A 262 -8.88 -25.83 7.36
CA ALA A 262 -7.66 -26.25 6.68
C ALA A 262 -7.95 -27.10 5.43
N ALA A 263 -9.07 -27.84 5.45
CA ALA A 263 -9.60 -28.63 4.35
C ALA A 263 -8.54 -29.50 3.63
N PRO A 264 -7.88 -30.42 4.36
CA PRO A 264 -6.79 -31.21 3.81
C PRO A 264 -7.23 -32.12 2.65
N ASP A 265 -6.29 -32.43 1.76
CA ASP A 265 -6.45 -33.27 0.58
C ASP A 265 -6.61 -34.75 0.94
N MET A 266 -7.87 -35.18 0.99
CA MET A 266 -8.25 -36.57 1.26
C MET A 266 -7.93 -37.55 0.11
N ASN A 267 -7.38 -37.08 -1.03
CA ASN A 267 -7.00 -37.90 -2.18
C ASN A 267 -5.49 -38.16 -2.29
N SER A 268 -4.69 -37.41 -1.54
CA SER A 268 -3.23 -37.38 -1.65
C SER A 268 -2.51 -38.64 -1.11
N ASP A 269 -3.24 -39.74 -0.88
CA ASP A 269 -2.72 -40.98 -0.31
C ASP A 269 -1.97 -41.87 -1.36
N GLU A 270 -1.70 -41.36 -2.58
CA GLU A 270 -1.07 -42.13 -3.68
C GLU A 270 0.43 -42.45 -3.44
N ASP A 271 1.15 -41.66 -2.63
CA ASP A 271 2.57 -41.91 -2.30
C ASP A 271 2.71 -42.60 -0.93
N THR A 272 2.74 -43.93 -0.94
CA THR A 272 2.58 -44.83 0.22
C THR A 272 3.76 -44.87 1.22
N ASP A 273 4.81 -44.06 1.01
CA ASP A 273 6.01 -44.05 1.86
C ASP A 273 6.09 -42.83 2.83
N SER A 274 5.20 -41.83 2.70
CA SER A 274 5.21 -40.64 3.57
C SER A 274 4.21 -40.75 4.72
N LEU A 275 4.72 -40.97 5.94
CA LEU A 275 3.93 -41.00 7.18
C LEU A 275 3.62 -39.61 7.76
N GLU A 276 4.00 -38.52 7.09
CA GLU A 276 3.78 -37.14 7.57
C GLU A 276 2.51 -36.49 7.00
N ASP A 277 1.92 -35.59 7.78
CA ASP A 277 0.78 -34.79 7.33
C ASP A 277 1.15 -33.95 6.10
N GLU A 278 0.16 -33.69 5.26
CA GLU A 278 0.30 -32.77 4.14
C GLU A 278 0.63 -31.35 4.58
N ALA A 279 1.43 -30.66 3.78
CA ALA A 279 1.72 -29.25 4.00
C ALA A 279 0.47 -28.43 3.67
N MET A 280 0.05 -27.59 4.61
CA MET A 280 -1.08 -26.66 4.46
C MET A 280 -0.57 -25.21 4.61
N PRO A 281 0.28 -24.72 3.69
CA PRO A 281 0.89 -23.39 3.81
C PRO A 281 -0.13 -22.26 3.70
N GLU A 282 -1.26 -22.50 3.03
CA GLU A 282 -2.32 -21.52 2.79
C GLU A 282 -3.36 -21.49 3.94
N PHE A 283 -3.08 -22.12 5.09
CA PHE A 283 -3.96 -22.09 6.26
C PHE A 283 -3.21 -21.57 7.50
N ASP A 284 -3.71 -20.48 8.06
CA ASP A 284 -3.12 -19.85 9.24
C ASP A 284 -3.98 -20.05 10.50
N ILE A 285 -3.44 -20.80 11.46
CA ILE A 285 -4.10 -21.10 12.74
C ILE A 285 -4.19 -19.85 13.61
N MET A 286 -3.17 -19.00 13.62
CA MET A 286 -3.12 -17.81 14.49
C MET A 286 -4.14 -16.78 14.04
N HIS A 287 -4.26 -16.53 12.74
CA HIS A 287 -5.31 -15.75 12.10
C HIS A 287 -6.69 -16.29 12.45
N SER A 288 -6.89 -17.62 12.34
CA SER A 288 -8.18 -18.26 12.64
C SER A 288 -8.61 -18.14 14.10
N LEU A 289 -7.66 -18.09 15.04
CA LEU A 289 -7.92 -18.00 16.48
C LEU A 289 -7.95 -16.56 17.01
N THR A 290 -7.34 -15.60 16.31
CA THR A 290 -7.19 -14.22 16.83
C THR A 290 -7.83 -13.15 15.93
N GLY A 291 -8.05 -13.41 14.65
CA GLY A 291 -8.42 -12.40 13.66
C GLY A 291 -7.30 -11.43 13.28
N GLY A 292 -6.08 -11.62 13.81
CA GLY A 292 -4.91 -10.82 13.44
C GLY A 292 -4.39 -11.15 12.03
N VAL A 293 -3.64 -10.23 11.44
CA VAL A 293 -2.96 -10.43 10.15
C VAL A 293 -1.59 -11.03 10.43
N ASN A 294 -1.38 -12.29 10.05
CA ASN A 294 -0.08 -12.94 10.14
C ASN A 294 0.72 -12.71 8.85
N LEU A 295 1.95 -12.21 8.98
CA LEU A 295 2.96 -12.09 7.93
C LEU A 295 4.02 -13.19 8.10
N THR A 296 4.33 -13.90 7.01
CA THR A 296 5.29 -15.01 7.01
C THR A 296 6.50 -14.66 6.15
N TYR A 297 7.70 -14.72 6.74
CA TYR A 297 8.95 -14.45 6.04
C TYR A 297 9.81 -15.71 5.99
N ASN A 298 10.38 -15.98 4.81
CA ASN A 298 11.36 -17.02 4.57
C ASN A 298 12.73 -16.36 4.37
N VAL A 299 13.45 -16.12 5.46
CA VAL A 299 14.72 -15.39 5.45
C VAL A 299 15.89 -16.37 5.50
N ASN A 300 16.78 -16.28 4.50
CA ASN A 300 17.98 -17.12 4.42
C ASN A 300 19.24 -16.41 4.97
N ASP A 301 19.24 -15.07 5.03
CA ASP A 301 20.37 -14.29 5.53
C ASP A 301 20.34 -14.14 7.06
N LEU A 302 21.52 -14.28 7.70
CA LEU A 302 21.64 -14.21 9.17
C LEU A 302 21.33 -12.81 9.69
N GLU A 303 21.87 -11.78 9.05
CA GLU A 303 21.77 -10.40 9.55
C GLU A 303 20.38 -9.85 9.31
N GLU A 304 19.78 -10.17 8.16
CA GLU A 304 18.38 -9.86 7.87
C GLU A 304 17.43 -10.53 8.89
N LEU A 305 17.62 -11.81 9.21
CA LEU A 305 16.79 -12.51 10.21
C LEU A 305 16.93 -11.87 11.60
N TRP A 306 18.14 -11.50 12.00
CA TRP A 306 18.38 -10.84 13.27
C TRP A 306 17.75 -9.44 13.32
N TYR A 307 17.90 -8.66 12.25
CA TYR A 307 17.29 -7.33 12.10
C TYR A 307 15.77 -7.42 12.18
N LEU A 308 15.17 -8.36 11.43
CA LEU A 308 13.74 -8.59 11.39
C LEU A 308 13.19 -8.94 12.79
N ILE A 309 13.84 -9.86 13.52
CA ILE A 309 13.46 -10.20 14.90
C ILE A 309 13.59 -8.98 15.82
N THR A 310 14.73 -8.30 15.81
CA THR A 310 15.03 -7.20 16.74
C THR A 310 14.25 -5.93 16.46
N SER A 311 13.67 -5.79 15.27
CA SER A 311 12.73 -4.71 14.94
C SER A 311 11.37 -4.85 15.63
N GLU A 312 10.97 -6.08 15.97
CA GLU A 312 9.63 -6.41 16.49
C GLU A 312 9.61 -6.81 17.97
N ILE A 313 10.74 -7.31 18.52
CA ILE A 313 10.81 -7.73 19.93
C ILE A 313 11.83 -6.94 20.73
N PRO A 314 11.63 -6.77 22.06
CA PRO A 314 12.54 -5.97 22.87
C PRO A 314 13.95 -6.57 22.90
N VAL A 315 14.95 -5.71 22.75
CA VAL A 315 16.37 -6.06 22.89
C VAL A 315 16.83 -5.70 24.29
N PHE A 316 17.43 -6.65 24.99
CA PHE A 316 17.97 -6.44 26.33
C PHE A 316 19.11 -5.41 26.32
N ALA A 317 19.01 -4.44 27.23
CA ALA A 317 20.07 -3.49 27.57
C ALA A 317 20.25 -3.45 29.09
N TRP A 318 21.42 -2.99 29.55
CA TRP A 318 21.63 -2.71 30.98
C TRP A 318 21.00 -1.37 31.36
N ASP A 319 20.45 -1.28 32.57
CA ASP A 319 20.01 0.00 33.14
C ASP A 319 21.24 0.83 33.55
N ASP A 320 21.26 2.13 33.22
CA ASP A 320 22.39 3.04 33.48
C ASP A 320 22.62 3.34 34.98
N ASP A 321 21.70 2.95 35.87
CA ASP A 321 21.74 3.27 37.31
C ASP A 321 22.54 2.26 38.18
N ASP A 322 23.04 1.14 37.63
CA ASP A 322 23.63 0.04 38.41
C ASP A 322 25.18 0.06 38.47
N ASP A 323 25.78 1.25 38.30
CA ASP A 323 27.25 1.43 38.20
C ASP A 323 28.02 1.27 39.51
N THR A 324 27.39 0.90 40.62
CA THR A 324 28.13 0.67 41.88
C THR A 324 27.55 -0.49 42.70
N LEU A 325 28.40 -1.52 42.90
CA LEU A 325 28.29 -2.67 43.79
C LEU A 325 27.86 -4.00 43.12
N THR A 326 28.66 -5.03 43.37
CA THR A 326 28.42 -6.45 43.06
C THR A 326 26.97 -6.84 43.32
N SER A 327 26.14 -6.86 42.27
CA SER A 327 24.71 -7.08 42.39
C SER A 327 24.39 -8.58 42.51
N THR A 328 23.88 -8.93 43.68
CA THR A 328 23.16 -10.18 43.89
C THR A 328 21.82 -10.07 43.19
N VAL A 329 21.49 -11.05 42.35
CA VAL A 329 20.23 -11.08 41.58
C VAL A 329 19.06 -10.98 42.55
N LYS A 330 18.40 -9.83 42.58
CA LYS A 330 17.04 -9.69 43.11
C LYS A 330 16.11 -9.52 41.93
N SER A 331 15.53 -10.62 41.46
CA SER A 331 14.33 -10.60 40.64
C SER A 331 13.19 -9.99 41.47
N LYS A 332 13.00 -8.67 41.34
CA LYS A 332 11.80 -7.99 41.78
C LYS A 332 11.09 -7.41 40.56
N SER A 333 9.99 -8.08 40.22
CA SER A 333 8.70 -7.47 39.90
C SER A 333 8.73 -6.27 38.95
N THR A 334 8.25 -6.48 37.73
CA THR A 334 7.35 -5.58 36.98
C THR A 334 6.88 -4.37 37.80
N LYS A 335 7.73 -3.35 37.89
CA LYS A 335 7.35 -2.01 38.31
C LYS A 335 7.30 -1.25 37.00
N LYS A 336 6.14 -0.68 36.67
CA LYS A 336 5.96 0.19 35.49
C LYS A 336 7.17 1.12 35.38
N VAL A 337 8.02 0.85 34.40
CA VAL A 337 9.11 1.74 34.03
C VAL A 337 8.46 2.99 33.45
N ALA A 338 8.86 4.15 33.93
CA ALA A 338 8.35 5.42 33.41
C ALA A 338 8.72 5.53 31.92
N ALA A 339 7.74 5.90 31.10
CA ALA A 339 7.70 5.76 29.65
C ALA A 339 8.67 6.65 28.85
N LYS A 340 9.91 6.88 29.32
CA LYS A 340 10.80 7.86 28.68
C LYS A 340 12.04 7.33 27.96
N GLU A 341 12.36 6.05 28.05
CA GLU A 341 13.47 5.45 27.31
C GLU A 341 13.17 3.97 27.02
N THR A 342 12.34 3.72 26.01
CA THR A 342 12.27 2.40 25.36
C THR A 342 12.72 2.62 23.93
N THR A 343 14.02 2.50 23.72
CA THR A 343 14.58 2.49 22.38
C THR A 343 14.20 1.17 21.70
N VAL A 344 13.52 1.31 20.56
CA VAL A 344 13.44 0.43 19.38
C VAL A 344 12.13 -0.33 19.09
N VAL A 345 11.35 -0.85 20.06
CA VAL A 345 10.11 -1.58 19.68
C VAL A 345 8.91 -0.64 19.62
N LYS A 346 8.52 -0.22 18.41
CA LYS A 346 7.38 0.68 18.18
C LYS A 346 6.02 0.06 18.51
N ARG A 347 5.85 -1.29 18.49
CA ARG A 347 4.54 -1.97 18.67
C ARG A 347 4.61 -3.35 19.33
N GLY A 348 3.48 -3.78 19.92
CA GLY A 348 3.31 -5.15 20.41
C GLY A 348 2.81 -6.10 19.31
N SER A 349 3.68 -6.52 18.40
CA SER A 349 3.39 -7.67 17.52
C SER A 349 3.67 -8.99 18.27
N MET A 350 3.11 -10.09 17.79
CA MET A 350 3.50 -11.41 18.29
C MET A 350 4.42 -12.09 17.28
N VAL A 351 5.67 -12.31 17.67
CA VAL A 351 6.67 -12.97 16.84
C VAL A 351 6.83 -14.42 17.22
N TYR A 352 6.68 -15.32 16.25
CA TYR A 352 6.91 -16.74 16.47
C TYR A 352 7.67 -17.37 15.30
N ILE A 353 8.53 -18.34 15.64
CA ILE A 353 9.48 -18.96 14.73
C ILE A 353 9.11 -20.43 14.58
N THR A 354 9.03 -20.90 13.36
CA THR A 354 8.86 -22.33 13.08
C THR A 354 10.21 -22.93 12.74
N ILE A 355 10.62 -23.96 13.48
CA ILE A 355 11.85 -24.70 13.24
C ILE A 355 11.56 -26.04 12.58
N GLY A 356 12.47 -26.50 11.71
CA GLY A 356 12.36 -27.78 11.04
C GLY A 356 12.49 -29.00 11.96
N ASP A 357 12.23 -30.19 11.41
CA ASP A 357 12.44 -31.45 12.13
C ASP A 357 13.94 -31.70 12.34
N THR A 358 14.31 -32.02 13.58
CA THR A 358 15.69 -32.24 14.02
C THR A 358 15.89 -33.61 14.65
N LYS A 359 15.01 -34.59 14.43
CA LYS A 359 15.13 -35.97 14.96
C LYS A 359 16.50 -36.60 14.71
N ASN A 360 17.09 -36.30 13.56
CA ASN A 360 18.38 -36.86 13.13
C ASN A 360 19.59 -36.09 13.66
N GLN A 361 19.38 -34.95 14.33
CA GLN A 361 20.47 -34.16 14.90
C GLN A 361 20.82 -34.63 16.30
N PRO A 362 22.11 -34.56 16.69
CA PRO A 362 22.51 -34.97 18.01
C PRO A 362 21.97 -34.00 19.08
N PRO A 363 21.73 -34.47 20.32
CA PRO A 363 21.17 -33.63 21.38
C PRO A 363 21.96 -32.35 21.74
N TYR A 364 23.26 -32.32 21.41
CA TYR A 364 24.16 -31.20 21.67
C TYR A 364 24.21 -30.15 20.53
N ALA A 365 23.53 -30.39 19.40
CA ALA A 365 23.49 -29.42 18.29
C ALA A 365 22.78 -28.13 18.70
N LEU A 366 21.64 -28.24 19.39
CA LEU A 366 20.96 -27.14 20.07
C LEU A 366 20.22 -27.67 21.30
N PRO A 367 20.87 -27.70 22.49
CA PRO A 367 20.33 -28.33 23.68
C PRO A 367 18.92 -27.84 24.05
N GLY A 368 18.03 -28.79 24.32
CA GLY A 368 16.63 -28.52 24.64
C GLY A 368 15.72 -28.32 23.41
N ILE A 369 16.28 -28.18 22.21
CA ILE A 369 15.53 -28.21 20.94
C ILE A 369 15.79 -29.51 20.19
N THR A 370 17.05 -29.97 20.12
CA THR A 370 17.45 -31.17 19.37
C THR A 370 17.68 -32.38 20.30
N PRO A 371 17.39 -33.61 19.84
CA PRO A 371 16.54 -33.94 18.70
C PRO A 371 15.08 -33.61 19.02
N GLY A 372 14.30 -33.24 18.00
CA GLY A 372 12.88 -32.95 18.18
C GLY A 372 12.12 -32.88 16.85
N HIS A 373 10.80 -33.00 16.90
CA HIS A 373 9.95 -32.75 15.74
C HIS A 373 9.91 -31.25 15.39
N GLU A 374 9.43 -30.94 14.19
CA GLU A 374 8.99 -29.57 13.83
C GLU A 374 8.10 -28.99 14.93
N MET A 375 8.43 -27.77 15.36
CA MET A 375 7.71 -27.06 16.40
C MET A 375 7.72 -25.55 16.19
N THR A 376 6.78 -24.89 16.85
CA THR A 376 6.60 -23.43 16.82
C THR A 376 7.03 -22.84 18.16
N LEU A 377 7.86 -21.80 18.11
CA LEU A 377 8.46 -21.15 19.27
C LEU A 377 8.06 -19.67 19.29
N LEU A 378 7.46 -19.21 20.38
CA LEU A 378 7.24 -17.79 20.65
C LEU A 378 8.58 -17.14 20.99
N ALA A 379 8.92 -16.05 20.30
CA ALA A 379 10.07 -15.21 20.61
C ALA A 379 9.59 -13.98 21.39
N THR A 380 10.16 -13.73 22.56
CA THR A 380 9.70 -12.64 23.45
C THR A 380 10.76 -11.58 23.70
N MET A 381 12.04 -11.90 23.54
CA MET A 381 13.14 -10.98 23.77
C MET A 381 14.40 -11.42 23.03
N ALA A 382 15.21 -10.47 22.57
CA ALA A 382 16.54 -10.72 22.01
C ALA A 382 17.62 -10.08 22.90
N ARG A 383 18.85 -10.58 22.81
CA ARG A 383 20.03 -9.92 23.42
C ARG A 383 21.31 -10.26 22.68
N ASP A 384 22.22 -9.30 22.62
CA ASP A 384 23.62 -9.48 22.23
C ASP A 384 24.58 -9.17 23.40
N LEU A 385 24.05 -8.71 24.53
CA LEU A 385 24.77 -8.48 25.78
C LEU A 385 24.56 -9.63 26.78
N PRO A 386 25.52 -9.86 27.70
CA PRO A 386 25.34 -10.81 28.80
C PRO A 386 24.35 -10.27 29.83
N LEU A 387 23.59 -11.17 30.45
CA LEU A 387 22.58 -10.86 31.46
C LEU A 387 23.16 -10.16 32.71
N LYS A 388 24.48 -10.25 32.92
CA LYS A 388 25.20 -9.51 33.95
C LYS A 388 26.23 -8.61 33.28
N LYS A 389 26.21 -7.33 33.65
CA LYS A 389 27.21 -6.35 33.23
C LYS A 389 28.61 -6.84 33.68
N PRO A 390 29.60 -6.92 32.77
CA PRO A 390 30.98 -7.15 33.14
C PRO A 390 31.46 -6.07 34.12
N LEU A 391 32.43 -6.40 34.96
CA LEU A 391 33.04 -5.40 35.84
C LEU A 391 33.74 -4.32 34.98
N PRO A 392 33.68 -3.03 35.38
CA PRO A 392 34.42 -1.99 34.67
C PRO A 392 35.92 -2.27 34.71
N GLU A 393 36.62 -1.99 33.61
CA GLU A 393 38.09 -2.05 33.59
C GLU A 393 38.64 -1.13 34.71
N PRO A 394 39.62 -1.57 35.50
CA PRO A 394 40.17 -0.76 36.57
C PRO A 394 40.75 0.54 36.01
N GLU A 395 40.41 1.70 36.60
CA GLU A 395 40.96 2.99 36.17
C GLU A 395 42.49 3.02 36.35
N VAL A 396 43.20 2.90 35.23
CA VAL A 396 44.65 3.08 35.16
C VAL A 396 44.98 4.42 34.50
N ALA A 397 45.94 5.15 35.09
CA ALA A 397 46.41 6.42 34.55
C ALA A 397 46.81 6.30 33.07
N TYR A 398 46.47 7.29 32.24
CA TYR A 398 46.64 7.27 30.77
C TYR A 398 48.01 6.79 30.26
N TRP A 399 49.10 7.10 30.96
CA TRP A 399 50.44 6.65 30.55
C TRP A 399 50.64 5.12 30.67
N LYS A 400 49.89 4.45 31.56
CA LYS A 400 49.89 2.99 31.72
C LYS A 400 49.10 2.30 30.61
N TYR A 401 48.10 2.96 30.02
CA TYR A 401 47.41 2.43 28.84
C TYR A 401 48.40 2.21 27.70
N TYR A 402 49.17 3.24 27.35
CA TYR A 402 50.08 3.18 26.21
C TYR A 402 51.31 2.27 26.45
N ARG A 403 51.88 2.28 27.66
CA ARG A 403 53.10 1.50 27.96
C ARG A 403 52.85 0.06 28.37
N TRP A 404 51.74 -0.22 29.04
CA TRP A 404 51.50 -1.52 29.66
C TRP A 404 50.29 -2.22 29.06
N VAL A 405 49.13 -1.56 28.95
CA VAL A 405 47.90 -2.21 28.47
C VAL A 405 48.00 -2.50 26.97
N ASP A 406 48.32 -1.52 26.14
CA ASP A 406 48.46 -1.71 24.67
C ASP A 406 49.64 -2.61 24.33
N TRP A 407 50.74 -2.49 25.07
CA TRP A 407 51.87 -3.40 24.92
C TRP A 407 51.47 -4.84 25.26
N ALA A 408 50.78 -5.07 26.38
CA ALA A 408 50.35 -6.40 26.79
C ALA A 408 49.28 -6.97 25.85
N ARG A 409 48.34 -6.15 25.35
CA ARG A 409 47.35 -6.54 24.31
C ARG A 409 48.04 -7.03 23.04
N ARG A 410 49.01 -6.27 22.52
CA ARG A 410 49.76 -6.65 21.30
C ARG A 410 50.59 -7.93 21.45
N HIS A 411 50.93 -8.31 22.67
CA HIS A 411 51.70 -9.51 22.98
C HIS A 411 50.84 -10.65 23.54
N GLY A 412 49.51 -10.52 23.52
CA GLY A 412 48.58 -11.54 24.02
C GLY A 412 48.64 -11.79 25.53
N LEU A 413 49.22 -10.86 26.29
CA LEU A 413 49.39 -10.93 27.76
C LEU A 413 48.24 -10.23 28.52
N TYR A 414 47.42 -9.47 27.81
CA TYR A 414 46.25 -8.78 28.35
C TYR A 414 45.14 -8.86 27.31
N GLU A 415 44.15 -9.70 27.57
CA GLU A 415 42.97 -9.80 26.71
C GLU A 415 42.09 -8.57 26.99
N ALA A 416 41.67 -7.86 25.94
CA ALA A 416 40.67 -6.81 26.12
C ALA A 416 39.42 -7.45 26.74
N TYR A 417 38.79 -6.80 27.71
CA TYR A 417 37.44 -7.19 28.16
C TYR A 417 36.43 -6.83 27.06
N ASP A 418 36.61 -7.36 25.85
CA ASP A 418 35.61 -7.29 24.81
C ASP A 418 34.46 -8.17 25.26
N CYS A 419 33.34 -7.54 25.58
CA CYS A 419 32.12 -8.24 25.91
C CYS A 419 31.72 -9.09 24.70
N PRO A 420 31.76 -10.44 24.76
CA PRO A 420 31.45 -11.25 23.61
C PRO A 420 30.00 -10.98 23.21
N ARG A 421 29.80 -10.38 22.03
CA ARG A 421 28.48 -10.04 21.47
C ARG A 421 27.77 -11.26 20.91
N THR A 422 27.64 -12.30 21.74
CA THR A 422 26.94 -13.52 21.36
C THR A 422 25.45 -13.24 21.36
N ARG A 423 24.81 -13.52 20.24
CA ARG A 423 23.37 -13.29 20.04
C ARG A 423 22.56 -14.42 20.67
N PHE A 424 21.59 -14.06 21.49
CA PHE A 424 20.65 -14.98 22.11
C PHE A 424 19.21 -14.52 21.90
N LEU A 425 18.32 -15.50 21.84
CA LEU A 425 16.89 -15.29 21.72
C LEU A 425 16.17 -15.99 22.88
N LYS A 426 15.27 -15.27 23.56
CA LYS A 426 14.38 -15.83 24.57
C LYS A 426 13.17 -16.43 23.85
N VAL A 427 13.11 -17.76 23.83
CA VAL A 427 12.05 -18.51 23.14
C VAL A 427 11.37 -19.54 24.03
N ASN A 428 10.07 -19.72 23.82
CA ASN A 428 9.26 -20.71 24.53
C ASN A 428 8.30 -21.42 23.55
N GLY A 429 8.02 -22.70 23.75
CA GLY A 429 7.12 -23.47 22.89
C GLY A 429 6.73 -24.81 23.49
N LEU A 430 5.62 -25.38 23.00
CA LEU A 430 5.00 -26.57 23.60
C LEU A 430 5.94 -27.78 23.62
N LEU A 431 6.72 -28.00 22.56
CA LEU A 431 7.59 -29.19 22.43
C LEU A 431 9.04 -28.92 22.84
N LYS A 432 9.34 -27.71 23.31
CA LYS A 432 10.63 -27.37 23.85
C LYS A 432 10.94 -28.29 25.04
N LEU A 433 12.15 -28.83 25.09
CA LEU A 433 12.65 -29.71 26.16
C LEU A 433 11.99 -31.10 26.23
N SER A 434 11.23 -31.52 25.22
CA SER A 434 10.50 -32.79 25.23
C SER A 434 11.39 -34.05 25.20
N TYR A 435 12.59 -33.99 24.60
CA TYR A 435 13.44 -35.16 24.41
C TYR A 435 14.65 -35.26 25.36
N ALA A 436 15.26 -34.13 25.76
CA ALA A 436 16.48 -34.13 26.56
C ALA A 436 16.61 -32.91 27.51
N PRO A 437 15.66 -32.72 28.45
CA PRO A 437 15.66 -31.56 29.34
C PRO A 437 16.89 -31.47 30.26
N HIS A 438 17.52 -32.61 30.54
CA HIS A 438 18.70 -32.72 31.41
C HIS A 438 19.99 -32.12 30.81
N LEU A 439 20.05 -31.93 29.49
CA LEU A 439 21.26 -31.42 28.82
C LEU A 439 21.42 -29.90 28.94
N LEU A 440 20.37 -29.18 29.34
CA LEU A 440 20.44 -27.74 29.60
C LEU A 440 21.28 -27.39 30.82
N ASP A 441 21.44 -28.32 31.77
CA ASP A 441 22.23 -28.07 32.98
C ASP A 441 23.75 -28.06 32.68
N VAL A 442 24.17 -28.54 31.50
CA VAL A 442 25.58 -28.58 31.06
C VAL A 442 26.00 -27.31 30.31
N GLN A 443 25.05 -26.53 29.77
CA GLN A 443 25.30 -25.34 28.95
C GLN A 443 24.47 -24.11 29.33
N SER A 444 23.87 -24.10 30.53
CA SER A 444 23.12 -22.92 30.98
C SER A 444 23.98 -21.66 30.92
N THR A 445 23.39 -20.48 30.78
CA THR A 445 24.12 -19.19 30.94
C THR A 445 24.88 -19.11 32.27
N GLU A 446 24.52 -19.92 33.26
CA GLU A 446 25.35 -20.13 34.45
C GLU A 446 26.73 -20.69 34.08
N SER A 447 26.87 -21.69 33.20
CA SER A 447 28.16 -22.27 32.78
C SER A 447 29.10 -21.26 32.09
N ILE A 448 28.58 -20.39 31.21
CA ILE A 448 29.35 -19.33 30.53
C ILE A 448 29.81 -18.28 31.54
N THR A 449 28.96 -17.92 32.51
CA THR A 449 29.34 -17.04 33.62
C THR A 449 30.10 -17.77 34.74
N PHE A 450 30.13 -19.11 34.75
CA PHE A 450 30.74 -19.92 35.80
C PHE A 450 32.25 -19.86 35.71
N GLY A 451 32.83 -19.96 34.51
CA GLY A 451 34.27 -19.79 34.30
C GLY A 451 34.76 -18.42 34.81
N PHE A 452 34.05 -17.35 34.45
CA PHE A 452 34.34 -15.99 34.92
C PHE A 452 34.12 -15.82 36.43
N ARG A 453 33.07 -16.44 37.00
CA ARG A 453 32.80 -16.38 38.45
C ARG A 453 33.81 -17.18 39.27
N GLU A 454 34.26 -18.33 38.78
CA GLU A 454 35.16 -19.22 39.52
C GLU A 454 36.58 -18.66 39.58
N GLU A 455 37.05 -17.98 38.53
CA GLU A 455 38.30 -17.21 38.57
C GLU A 455 38.19 -16.00 39.49
N HIS A 456 37.05 -15.32 39.50
CA HIS A 456 36.85 -14.12 40.32
C HIS A 456 36.63 -14.44 41.82
N ASP A 457 35.89 -15.50 42.16
CA ASP A 457 35.67 -15.95 43.54
C ASP A 457 36.97 -16.51 44.17
N LYS A 458 37.94 -16.97 43.36
CA LYS A 458 39.29 -17.31 43.84
C LYS A 458 40.10 -16.08 44.28
N THR A 459 39.69 -14.86 43.91
CA THR A 459 40.43 -13.62 44.19
C THR A 459 39.88 -12.78 45.34
N ASN A 460 38.69 -13.08 45.88
CA ASN A 460 38.06 -12.30 46.94
C ASN A 460 37.78 -13.11 48.22
N ALA A 461 38.00 -12.48 49.39
CA ALA A 461 37.75 -13.10 50.69
C ALA A 461 36.25 -13.32 50.96
N PRO A 462 35.86 -14.38 51.69
CA PRO A 462 34.46 -14.74 51.87
C PRO A 462 33.70 -13.69 52.70
N VAL A 463 32.68 -13.07 52.09
CA VAL A 463 31.79 -12.12 52.75
C VAL A 463 30.80 -12.87 53.65
N LYS A 464 30.77 -12.53 54.94
CA LYS A 464 29.78 -13.03 55.92
C LYS A 464 28.37 -12.60 55.52
N LYS A 465 27.48 -13.55 55.25
CA LYS A 465 26.05 -13.30 55.00
C LYS A 465 25.37 -12.75 56.27
N ASN A 466 24.52 -11.73 56.10
CA ASN A 466 23.78 -11.09 57.19
C ASN A 466 22.65 -12.00 57.74
N PRO A 467 22.34 -11.97 59.06
CA PRO A 467 21.39 -12.89 59.69
C PRO A 467 19.89 -12.63 59.39
N LYS A 468 19.55 -11.59 58.61
CA LYS A 468 18.15 -11.16 58.42
C LYS A 468 17.39 -11.88 57.29
N ASP A 469 18.05 -12.74 56.50
CA ASP A 469 17.42 -13.49 55.40
C ASP A 469 16.89 -14.89 55.80
N LEU A 470 16.96 -15.27 57.08
CA LEU A 470 16.54 -16.61 57.55
C LEU A 470 15.02 -16.83 57.69
N ASN A 471 14.17 -15.83 57.43
CA ASN A 471 12.71 -15.95 57.63
C ASN A 471 11.88 -16.24 56.36
N ARG A 472 12.50 -16.56 55.22
CA ARG A 472 11.78 -17.15 54.08
C ARG A 472 11.79 -18.68 54.20
N SER A 473 10.62 -19.31 54.07
CA SER A 473 10.53 -20.77 54.11
C SER A 473 11.43 -21.39 53.03
N ASN A 474 12.13 -22.48 53.35
CA ASN A 474 12.98 -23.22 52.40
C ASN A 474 12.21 -23.59 51.11
N THR A 475 10.89 -23.82 51.23
CA THR A 475 9.99 -24.09 50.10
C THR A 475 9.85 -22.90 49.15
N ALA A 476 9.70 -21.68 49.68
CA ALA A 476 9.58 -20.47 48.85
C ALA A 476 10.92 -20.11 48.16
N ILE A 477 12.05 -20.37 48.82
CA ILE A 477 13.39 -20.20 48.24
C ILE A 477 13.63 -21.22 47.14
N SER A 478 13.25 -22.49 47.35
CA SER A 478 13.36 -23.55 46.34
C SER A 478 12.49 -23.27 45.11
N ALA A 479 11.24 -22.83 45.31
CA ALA A 479 10.34 -22.48 44.21
C ALA A 479 10.84 -21.28 43.39
N ALA A 480 11.33 -20.22 44.05
CA ALA A 480 11.90 -19.06 43.36
C ALA A 480 13.18 -19.41 42.58
N ASN A 481 14.04 -20.28 43.12
CA ASN A 481 15.23 -20.76 42.42
C ASN A 481 14.89 -21.65 41.22
N GLN A 482 13.82 -22.46 41.32
CA GLN A 482 13.37 -23.30 40.22
C GLN A 482 12.78 -22.45 39.09
N GLN A 483 11.97 -21.45 39.41
CA GLN A 483 11.42 -20.50 38.44
C GLN A 483 12.51 -19.71 37.71
N LEU A 484 13.56 -19.28 38.42
CA LEU A 484 14.71 -18.61 37.80
C LEU A 484 15.47 -19.54 36.83
N LYS A 485 15.63 -20.82 37.19
CA LYS A 485 16.24 -21.82 36.31
C LYS A 485 15.40 -22.06 35.05
N GLU A 486 14.08 -22.12 35.18
CA GLU A 486 13.16 -22.26 34.05
C GLU A 486 13.24 -21.06 33.11
N GLU A 487 13.31 -19.84 33.64
CA GLU A 487 13.49 -18.62 32.83
C GLU A 487 14.84 -18.60 32.10
N MET A 488 15.93 -19.04 32.75
CA MET A 488 17.24 -19.14 32.10
C MET A 488 17.25 -20.15 30.94
N ARG A 489 16.43 -21.21 31.02
CA ARG A 489 16.27 -22.22 29.96
C ARG A 489 15.46 -21.70 28.76
N GLU A 490 14.86 -20.51 28.85
CA GLU A 490 14.20 -19.86 27.71
C GLU A 490 15.19 -19.27 26.71
N TRP A 491 16.39 -18.89 27.16
CA TRP A 491 17.43 -18.31 26.31
C TRP A 491 18.18 -19.36 25.50
N ILE A 492 18.24 -19.15 24.18
CA ILE A 492 18.92 -20.04 23.23
C ILE A 492 19.85 -19.20 22.36
N GLN A 493 21.00 -19.75 21.99
CA GLN A 493 21.93 -19.09 21.07
C GLN A 493 21.30 -18.95 19.68
N PHE A 494 21.43 -17.77 19.09
CA PHE A 494 20.81 -17.44 17.80
C PHE A 494 21.51 -18.15 16.62
N ASP A 495 22.85 -18.20 16.60
CA ASP A 495 23.58 -18.71 15.43
C ASP A 495 23.29 -20.19 15.09
N PRO A 496 23.17 -21.11 16.06
CA PRO A 496 22.74 -22.48 15.75
C PRO A 496 21.24 -22.55 15.43
N LEU A 497 20.41 -21.73 16.08
CA LEU A 497 18.97 -21.69 15.86
C LEU A 497 18.63 -21.28 14.42
N LYS A 498 19.32 -20.27 13.86
CA LYS A 498 19.07 -19.74 12.51
C LYS A 498 19.06 -20.85 11.45
N ASN A 499 19.95 -21.83 11.57
CA ASN A 499 20.13 -22.91 10.60
C ASN A 499 18.95 -23.90 10.62
N LEU A 500 18.10 -23.81 11.65
CA LEU A 500 16.92 -24.65 11.84
C LEU A 500 15.62 -23.90 11.54
N VAL A 501 15.65 -22.57 11.38
CA VAL A 501 14.48 -21.74 11.11
C VAL A 501 13.97 -22.04 9.70
N LYS A 502 12.71 -22.49 9.61
CA LYS A 502 12.01 -22.62 8.32
C LYS A 502 11.38 -21.29 7.91
N GLN A 503 10.73 -20.62 8.87
CA GLN A 503 9.99 -19.39 8.65
C GLN A 503 9.82 -18.63 9.96
N ILE A 504 9.76 -17.31 9.87
CA ILE A 504 9.39 -16.39 10.95
C ILE A 504 8.03 -15.80 10.63
N ASN A 505 7.20 -15.67 11.66
CA ASN A 505 5.85 -15.18 11.55
C ASN A 505 5.62 -14.02 12.50
N MET A 506 4.94 -13.00 12.00
CA MET A 506 4.63 -11.77 12.70
C MET A 506 3.13 -11.55 12.65
N LEU A 507 2.47 -11.70 13.80
CA LEU A 507 1.04 -11.50 13.93
C LEU A 507 0.79 -10.06 14.37
N TYR A 508 0.16 -9.30 13.48
CA TYR A 508 -0.26 -7.93 13.67
C TYR A 508 -1.75 -7.83 13.97
N TYR A 509 -2.09 -6.91 14.87
CA TYR A 509 -3.46 -6.68 15.31
C TYR A 509 -3.98 -5.39 14.67
N PRO A 510 -5.00 -5.44 13.77
CA PRO A 510 -5.55 -4.25 13.12
C PRO A 510 -5.92 -3.11 14.06
N SER A 511 -6.32 -3.40 15.30
CA SER A 511 -6.62 -2.39 16.32
C SER A 511 -5.42 -1.54 16.75
N MET A 512 -4.19 -2.04 16.55
CA MET A 512 -2.94 -1.37 16.89
C MET A 512 -2.44 -0.41 15.80
N TYR A 513 -3.03 -0.47 14.60
CA TYR A 513 -2.69 0.42 13.49
C TYR A 513 -3.59 1.65 13.48
N GLU A 514 -3.01 2.78 13.08
CA GLU A 514 -3.76 4.03 12.92
C GLU A 514 -4.76 3.94 11.76
N PHE A 515 -4.33 3.34 10.64
CA PHE A 515 -5.14 3.21 9.43
C PHE A 515 -5.35 1.75 9.04
N THR A 516 -6.61 1.39 8.85
CA THR A 516 -7.02 0.04 8.42
C THR A 516 -8.12 0.15 7.38
N SER A 517 -8.11 -0.75 6.40
CA SER A 517 -9.15 -0.83 5.38
C SER A 517 -9.39 -2.28 4.95
N ALA A 518 -10.58 -2.57 4.44
CA ALA A 518 -10.94 -3.91 3.99
C ALA A 518 -11.87 -3.84 2.77
N SER A 519 -11.82 -4.89 1.95
CA SER A 519 -12.74 -5.11 0.84
C SER A 519 -13.01 -6.59 0.68
N SER A 520 -14.24 -6.95 0.33
CA SER A 520 -14.67 -8.34 0.22
C SER A 520 -15.63 -8.54 -0.94
N ASN A 521 -15.70 -9.79 -1.40
CA ASN A 521 -16.74 -10.26 -2.30
C ASN A 521 -17.26 -11.64 -1.86
N PRO A 522 -18.53 -11.77 -1.44
CA PRO A 522 -19.49 -10.70 -1.26
C PRO A 522 -19.11 -9.77 -0.09
N PRO A 523 -19.63 -8.53 -0.04
CA PRO A 523 -19.37 -7.63 1.07
C PRO A 523 -19.84 -8.22 2.41
N ILE A 524 -18.98 -8.15 3.42
CA ILE A 524 -19.21 -8.56 4.79
C ILE A 524 -19.92 -7.43 5.53
N ARG A 525 -20.97 -7.78 6.26
CA ARG A 525 -21.75 -6.80 7.02
C ARG A 525 -21.11 -6.57 8.38
N ILE A 526 -20.29 -5.52 8.49
CA ILE A 526 -19.70 -5.12 9.77
C ILE A 526 -20.79 -4.51 10.66
N THR A 527 -21.06 -5.16 11.80
CA THR A 527 -22.01 -4.66 12.80
C THR A 527 -21.38 -3.48 13.54
N LYS A 528 -21.74 -2.25 13.15
CA LYS A 528 -21.46 -0.96 13.84
C LYS A 528 -20.10 -0.89 14.55
N GLY A 529 -19.05 -0.53 13.82
CA GLY A 529 -17.83 0.02 14.43
C GLY A 529 -18.02 1.49 14.84
N PRO A 530 -17.17 2.05 15.73
CA PRO A 530 -17.09 3.49 15.94
C PRO A 530 -16.82 4.20 14.59
N PRO A 531 -17.26 5.46 14.43
CA PRO A 531 -17.40 6.15 13.13
C PRO A 531 -16.13 6.30 12.25
N ASN A 532 -14.98 5.75 12.68
CA ASN A 532 -13.69 5.84 12.01
C ASN A 532 -13.04 4.48 11.67
N LYS A 533 -13.72 3.33 11.78
CA LYS A 533 -13.12 2.02 11.45
C LYS A 533 -13.97 1.16 10.50
N ALA A 534 -13.28 0.59 9.51
CA ALA A 534 -13.67 -0.49 8.59
C ALA A 534 -15.13 -0.45 8.10
N ILE A 535 -15.39 0.30 7.04
CA ILE A 535 -16.46 -0.04 6.11
C ILE A 535 -15.83 -1.04 5.14
N ASP A 536 -16.34 -2.26 5.09
CA ASP A 536 -15.95 -3.21 4.04
C ASP A 536 -16.37 -2.61 2.70
N ILE A 537 -15.37 -2.19 1.91
CA ILE A 537 -15.61 -1.52 0.64
C ILE A 537 -16.07 -2.58 -0.34
N ALA A 538 -17.27 -2.39 -0.91
CA ALA A 538 -17.79 -3.31 -1.90
C ALA A 538 -16.87 -3.34 -3.13
N ALA A 539 -16.29 -4.51 -3.41
CA ALA A 539 -15.40 -4.68 -4.55
C ALA A 539 -16.18 -4.50 -5.87
N PRO A 540 -15.71 -3.65 -6.80
CA PRO A 540 -16.32 -3.55 -8.12
C PRO A 540 -16.14 -4.85 -8.91
N LYS A 541 -17.16 -5.23 -9.70
CA LYS A 541 -17.15 -6.52 -10.44
C LYS A 541 -16.16 -6.58 -11.60
N SER A 542 -15.83 -5.43 -12.21
CA SER A 542 -15.08 -5.36 -13.47
C SER A 542 -14.09 -4.19 -13.50
N ALA A 543 -13.72 -3.67 -12.34
CA ALA A 543 -12.78 -2.56 -12.21
C ALA A 543 -11.87 -2.83 -11.00
N PRO A 544 -10.68 -2.20 -10.92
CA PRO A 544 -9.85 -2.31 -9.73
C PRO A 544 -10.39 -1.42 -8.61
N LEU A 545 -9.97 -1.73 -7.38
CA LEU A 545 -9.99 -0.77 -6.30
C LEU A 545 -8.80 0.17 -6.45
N TYR A 546 -8.96 1.42 -6.04
CA TYR A 546 -7.88 2.39 -6.02
C TYR A 546 -7.45 2.61 -4.57
N LEU A 547 -6.15 2.64 -4.34
CA LEU A 547 -5.53 2.87 -3.05
C LEU A 547 -4.68 4.14 -3.13
N GLN A 548 -4.88 5.04 -2.19
CA GLN A 548 -3.92 6.09 -1.84
C GLN A 548 -3.24 5.72 -0.52
N ILE A 549 -1.91 5.79 -0.52
CA ILE A 549 -1.09 5.72 0.68
C ILE A 549 -0.19 6.95 0.72
N ASP A 550 -0.23 7.69 1.83
CA ASP A 550 0.67 8.83 2.01
C ASP A 550 1.16 9.02 3.44
N GLY A 551 2.37 9.56 3.53
CA GLY A 551 3.04 9.85 4.79
C GLY A 551 4.39 10.55 4.60
N PRO A 552 4.87 11.26 5.65
CA PRO A 552 6.12 12.02 5.63
C PRO A 552 7.38 11.15 5.80
N GLU A 553 7.21 9.90 6.20
CA GLU A 553 8.28 8.92 6.36
C GLU A 553 8.06 7.76 5.38
N GLU A 554 8.93 6.75 5.41
CA GLU A 554 8.74 5.52 4.65
C GLU A 554 7.39 4.88 5.03
N ASN A 555 6.58 4.56 4.03
CA ASN A 555 5.24 4.04 4.24
C ASN A 555 5.26 2.51 4.10
N GLU A 556 4.85 1.81 5.15
CA GLU A 556 4.77 0.34 5.18
C GLU A 556 3.30 -0.08 5.10
N LEU A 557 2.98 -0.97 4.17
CA LEU A 557 1.64 -1.48 3.93
C LEU A 557 1.65 -3.01 4.02
N CYS A 558 0.89 -3.53 4.97
CA CYS A 558 0.59 -4.95 5.06
C CYS A 558 -0.73 -5.25 4.35
N ILE A 559 -0.74 -6.26 3.49
CA ILE A 559 -1.90 -6.71 2.73
C ILE A 559 -2.12 -8.19 3.03
N SER A 560 -3.32 -8.56 3.44
CA SER A 560 -3.73 -9.97 3.55
C SER A 560 -4.85 -10.27 2.57
N LEU A 561 -4.80 -11.45 1.95
CA LEU A 561 -5.86 -12.00 1.12
C LEU A 561 -6.32 -13.33 1.72
N ASN A 562 -7.62 -13.43 1.99
CA ASN A 562 -8.27 -14.66 2.41
C ASN A 562 -9.30 -15.07 1.34
N VAL A 563 -9.22 -16.32 0.86
CA VAL A 563 -10.06 -16.87 -0.21
C VAL A 563 -10.76 -18.12 0.33
N LEU A 564 -12.04 -18.29 -0.05
CA LEU A 564 -12.80 -19.47 0.33
C LEU A 564 -12.19 -20.67 -0.38
N HIS A 565 -11.58 -21.56 0.39
CA HIS A 565 -10.94 -22.74 -0.17
C HIS A 565 -12.01 -23.67 -0.75
N PRO A 566 -11.92 -24.12 -2.02
CA PRO A 566 -13.00 -24.89 -2.65
C PRO A 566 -13.36 -26.19 -1.92
N ARG A 567 -12.38 -26.86 -1.30
CA ARG A 567 -12.61 -28.06 -0.48
C ARG A 567 -13.44 -27.81 0.79
N VAL A 568 -13.57 -26.56 1.23
CA VAL A 568 -14.47 -26.18 2.33
C VAL A 568 -15.93 -26.27 1.90
N LEU A 569 -16.27 -25.92 0.65
CA LEU A 569 -17.65 -25.92 0.12
C LEU A 569 -18.30 -27.30 0.08
N PHE A 570 -17.55 -28.33 -0.32
CA PHE A 570 -18.11 -29.62 -0.75
C PHE A 570 -18.11 -30.70 0.33
N ASN A 571 -18.35 -30.33 1.59
CA ASN A 571 -18.30 -31.24 2.74
C ASN A 571 -16.93 -31.94 2.84
N CYS A 572 -15.89 -31.20 3.28
CA CYS A 572 -14.53 -31.65 3.60
C CYS A 572 -14.32 -33.19 3.68
N GLY A 573 -14.19 -33.89 2.55
CA GLY A 573 -14.11 -35.37 2.60
C GLY A 573 -14.55 -36.17 1.39
N VAL A 574 -15.25 -35.59 0.41
CA VAL A 574 -15.40 -36.26 -0.89
C VAL A 574 -14.17 -35.98 -1.74
N PRO A 575 -13.48 -37.01 -2.25
CA PRO A 575 -12.46 -36.89 -3.27
C PRO A 575 -12.88 -36.01 -4.45
N VAL A 576 -12.30 -34.82 -4.59
CA VAL A 576 -12.46 -33.99 -5.80
C VAL A 576 -11.09 -33.70 -6.39
N VAL A 577 -10.96 -33.92 -7.69
CA VAL A 577 -9.79 -33.44 -8.43
C VAL A 577 -9.89 -31.92 -8.51
N ASP A 578 -9.01 -31.25 -7.78
CA ASP A 578 -9.04 -29.81 -7.59
C ASP A 578 -8.37 -29.08 -8.76
N TYR A 579 -9.17 -28.70 -9.75
CA TYR A 579 -8.76 -27.86 -10.88
C TYR A 579 -8.99 -26.36 -10.64
N ILE A 580 -9.31 -25.94 -9.41
CA ILE A 580 -9.70 -24.55 -9.15
C ILE A 580 -8.45 -23.69 -8.98
N GLU A 581 -8.38 -22.60 -9.74
CA GLU A 581 -7.30 -21.63 -9.68
C GLU A 581 -7.24 -20.93 -8.30
N PRO A 582 -6.04 -20.55 -7.81
CA PRO A 582 -5.89 -19.66 -6.67
C PRO A 582 -6.65 -18.34 -6.87
N GLY A 583 -6.97 -17.65 -5.78
CA GLY A 583 -7.28 -16.23 -5.84
C GLY A 583 -5.99 -15.44 -6.02
N TYR A 584 -6.05 -14.40 -6.86
CA TYR A 584 -4.92 -13.54 -7.17
C TYR A 584 -5.20 -12.12 -6.71
N LEU A 585 -4.27 -11.52 -5.98
CA LEU A 585 -4.24 -10.08 -5.71
C LEU A 585 -3.01 -9.49 -6.37
N ILE A 586 -3.22 -8.45 -7.18
CA ILE A 586 -2.15 -7.67 -7.80
C ILE A 586 -2.33 -6.22 -7.37
N MET A 587 -1.33 -5.68 -6.68
CA MET A 587 -1.21 -4.25 -6.46
C MET A 587 -0.24 -3.67 -7.47
N GLU A 588 -0.72 -2.83 -8.37
CA GLU A 588 0.09 -2.16 -9.37
C GLU A 588 0.31 -0.69 -9.00
N ARG A 589 1.51 -0.19 -9.29
CA ARG A 589 1.84 1.23 -9.14
C ARG A 589 1.06 2.03 -10.19
N PHE A 590 0.48 3.15 -9.79
CA PHE A 590 -0.41 3.93 -10.66
C PHE A 590 -0.14 5.43 -10.54
N GLU A 591 -0.10 6.11 -11.68
CA GLU A 591 -0.02 7.56 -11.77
C GLU A 591 -1.06 8.06 -12.78
N TRP A 592 -1.74 9.16 -12.46
CA TRP A 592 -2.92 9.63 -13.21
C TRP A 592 -2.62 10.08 -14.64
N PHE A 593 -1.42 10.61 -14.89
CA PHE A 593 -1.06 11.30 -16.13
C PHE A 593 0.21 10.74 -16.80
N VAL A 594 0.67 9.57 -16.34
CA VAL A 594 1.81 8.87 -16.93
C VAL A 594 1.27 7.65 -17.67
N ASP A 595 1.49 7.65 -18.98
CA ASP A 595 1.15 6.52 -19.82
C ASP A 595 2.18 5.40 -19.57
N SER A 596 1.73 4.30 -18.97
CA SER A 596 2.56 3.11 -18.78
C SER A 596 2.15 2.05 -19.79
N GLU A 597 3.07 1.68 -20.68
CA GLU A 597 2.83 0.63 -21.69
C GLU A 597 2.55 -0.73 -21.03
N LEU A 598 3.19 -0.99 -19.88
CA LEU A 598 3.04 -2.20 -19.09
C LEU A 598 2.71 -1.88 -17.62
N PRO A 599 1.79 -2.62 -16.98
CA PRO A 599 1.50 -2.46 -15.56
C PRO A 599 2.69 -2.92 -14.70
N VAL A 600 3.11 -2.08 -13.74
CA VAL A 600 4.21 -2.40 -12.83
C VAL A 600 3.64 -2.91 -11.52
N ALA A 601 3.69 -4.22 -11.31
CA ALA A 601 3.27 -4.85 -10.06
C ALA A 601 4.23 -4.47 -8.92
N LYS A 602 3.66 -3.91 -7.84
CA LYS A 602 4.36 -3.56 -6.60
C LYS A 602 4.18 -4.66 -5.54
N ALA A 603 3.08 -5.40 -5.59
CA ALA A 603 2.85 -6.58 -4.78
C ALA A 603 1.96 -7.60 -5.50
N PHE A 604 2.15 -8.87 -5.15
CA PHE A 604 1.40 -10.00 -5.68
C PHE A 604 1.15 -11.01 -4.58
N VAL A 605 -0.08 -11.52 -4.50
CA VAL A 605 -0.45 -12.63 -3.62
C VAL A 605 -1.24 -13.65 -4.45
N ALA A 606 -0.90 -14.92 -4.33
CA ALA A 606 -1.62 -16.03 -4.93
C ALA A 606 -1.90 -17.07 -3.84
N THR A 607 -3.17 -17.25 -3.49
CA THR A 607 -3.56 -18.16 -2.40
C THR A 607 -4.92 -18.78 -2.64
N ARG A 608 -5.11 -20.03 -2.20
CA ARG A 608 -6.42 -20.69 -2.11
C ARG A 608 -7.06 -20.58 -0.74
N GLY A 609 -6.36 -20.04 0.25
CA GLY A 609 -6.82 -19.96 1.63
C GLY A 609 -6.48 -18.62 2.26
N TYR A 610 -5.28 -18.47 2.80
CA TYR A 610 -4.78 -17.25 3.41
C TYR A 610 -3.32 -17.05 3.00
N ASP A 611 -2.99 -15.81 2.64
CA ASP A 611 -1.60 -15.36 2.48
C ASP A 611 -1.52 -13.84 2.65
N SER A 612 -0.33 -13.32 2.89
CA SER A 612 -0.11 -11.91 3.16
C SER A 612 1.25 -11.43 2.66
N VAL A 613 1.34 -10.13 2.39
CA VAL A 613 2.55 -9.49 1.88
C VAL A 613 2.71 -8.11 2.51
N GLU A 614 3.96 -7.75 2.77
CA GLU A 614 4.34 -6.41 3.20
C GLU A 614 5.01 -5.65 2.06
N VAL A 615 4.71 -4.36 1.95
CA VAL A 615 5.19 -3.50 0.87
C VAL A 615 5.65 -2.17 1.43
N LYS A 616 6.83 -1.73 1.00
CA LYS A 616 7.38 -0.42 1.37
C LYS A 616 7.31 0.59 0.23
N PHE A 617 6.98 1.84 0.57
CA PHE A 617 6.97 2.99 -0.31
C PHE A 617 7.85 4.09 0.27
N GLN A 618 8.55 4.81 -0.61
CA GLN A 618 9.29 6.00 -0.22
C GLN A 618 8.35 7.06 0.42
N PRO A 619 8.90 8.01 1.20
CA PRO A 619 8.12 9.14 1.70
C PRO A 619 7.37 9.86 0.57
N GLY A 620 6.14 10.32 0.85
CA GLY A 620 5.29 10.99 -0.12
C GLY A 620 3.95 10.29 -0.34
N ARG A 621 3.17 10.80 -1.31
CA ARG A 621 1.86 10.25 -1.70
C ARG A 621 1.99 9.36 -2.93
N HIS A 622 1.50 8.13 -2.80
CA HIS A 622 1.49 7.11 -3.85
C HIS A 622 0.06 6.65 -4.15
N PHE A 623 -0.20 6.37 -5.42
CA PHE A 623 -1.44 5.74 -5.84
C PHE A 623 -1.16 4.34 -6.39
N CYS A 624 -2.06 3.41 -6.06
CA CYS A 624 -2.01 2.04 -6.54
C CYS A 624 -3.38 1.62 -7.04
N ARG A 625 -3.42 0.69 -7.98
CA ARG A 625 -4.63 -0.06 -8.32
C ARG A 625 -4.50 -1.46 -7.74
N ILE A 626 -5.57 -1.95 -7.14
CA ILE A 626 -5.63 -3.29 -6.56
C ILE A 626 -6.66 -4.09 -7.34
N TRP A 627 -6.17 -5.16 -7.97
CA TRP A 627 -6.98 -6.15 -8.64
C TRP A 627 -7.07 -7.39 -7.76
N VAL A 628 -8.28 -7.87 -7.53
CA VAL A 628 -8.52 -9.16 -6.89
C VAL A 628 -9.34 -10.01 -7.84
N HIS A 629 -8.76 -11.10 -8.32
CA HIS A 629 -9.43 -12.08 -9.17
C HIS A 629 -9.58 -13.39 -8.40
N SER A 630 -10.83 -13.81 -8.19
CA SER A 630 -11.14 -15.12 -7.62
C SER A 630 -12.54 -15.55 -8.06
N ARG A 631 -12.69 -16.84 -8.37
CA ARG A 631 -14.01 -17.47 -8.59
C ARG A 631 -14.74 -17.76 -7.29
N MET A 632 -14.03 -17.68 -6.18
CA MET A 632 -14.48 -17.98 -4.83
C MET A 632 -14.67 -16.69 -4.04
N ASN A 633 -15.44 -16.77 -2.95
CA ASN A 633 -15.56 -15.62 -2.05
C ASN A 633 -14.20 -15.25 -1.47
N TRP A 634 -13.95 -13.97 -1.28
CA TRP A 634 -12.67 -13.48 -0.78
C TRP A 634 -12.84 -12.25 0.11
N HIS A 635 -11.83 -12.02 0.95
CA HIS A 635 -11.69 -10.87 1.82
C HIS A 635 -10.25 -10.41 1.83
N MET A 636 -10.02 -9.12 1.61
CA MET A 636 -8.73 -8.46 1.68
C MET A 636 -8.71 -7.45 2.83
N MET A 637 -7.60 -7.39 3.56
CA MET A 637 -7.39 -6.38 4.60
C MET A 637 -6.03 -5.70 4.45
N LEU A 638 -6.04 -4.39 4.65
CA LEU A 638 -4.90 -3.47 4.51
C LEU A 638 -4.61 -2.81 5.86
N LEU A 639 -3.36 -2.87 6.30
CA LEU A 639 -2.88 -2.24 7.54
C LEU A 639 -1.70 -1.32 7.23
N SER A 640 -1.72 -0.09 7.76
CA SER A 640 -0.59 0.83 7.68
C SER A 640 -0.65 1.88 8.79
N GLU A 641 0.51 2.42 9.13
CA GLU A 641 0.63 3.63 9.96
C GLU A 641 0.46 4.89 9.14
N SER A 642 0.75 4.77 7.85
CA SER A 642 0.57 5.84 6.89
C SER A 642 -0.91 5.95 6.55
N THR A 643 -1.31 7.15 6.16
CA THR A 643 -2.73 7.41 5.84
C THR A 643 -3.15 6.53 4.67
N LEU A 644 -4.19 5.72 4.87
CA LEU A 644 -4.76 4.85 3.84
C LEU A 644 -6.13 5.35 3.42
N LEU A 645 -6.35 5.39 2.11
CA LEU A 645 -7.68 5.53 1.53
C LEU A 645 -7.84 4.51 0.41
N LEU A 646 -8.69 3.51 0.65
CA LEU A 646 -9.13 2.54 -0.35
C LEU A 646 -10.52 2.95 -0.83
N GLY A 647 -10.79 2.80 -2.12
CA GLY A 647 -12.11 3.11 -2.66
C GLY A 647 -12.25 2.89 -4.15
N THR A 648 -13.37 3.39 -4.69
CA THR A 648 -13.59 3.53 -6.12
C THR A 648 -12.74 4.68 -6.69
N ARG A 649 -12.61 4.73 -8.01
CA ARG A 649 -11.78 5.72 -8.72
C ARG A 649 -12.10 7.16 -8.31
N ASP A 650 -13.38 7.52 -8.30
CA ASP A 650 -13.88 8.86 -7.98
C ASP A 650 -13.49 9.32 -6.57
N VAL A 651 -13.54 8.42 -5.59
CA VAL A 651 -13.14 8.70 -4.20
C VAL A 651 -11.65 9.06 -4.14
N ILE A 652 -10.80 8.31 -4.84
CA ILE A 652 -9.36 8.55 -4.84
C ILE A 652 -8.97 9.77 -5.68
N GLN A 653 -9.67 10.06 -6.78
CA GLN A 653 -9.49 11.31 -7.54
C GLN A 653 -9.78 12.55 -6.68
N CYS A 654 -10.85 12.51 -5.88
CA CYS A 654 -11.16 13.58 -4.93
C CYS A 654 -10.06 13.77 -3.88
N ALA A 655 -9.41 12.69 -3.46
CA ALA A 655 -8.31 12.74 -2.49
C ALA A 655 -6.99 13.21 -3.11
N ALA A 656 -6.75 12.88 -4.38
CA ALA A 656 -5.53 13.24 -5.11
C ALA A 656 -5.31 14.75 -5.29
N VAL A 657 -6.38 15.55 -5.20
CA VAL A 657 -6.34 17.02 -5.34
C VAL A 657 -6.25 17.74 -3.99
N ARG A 658 -6.50 17.04 -2.89
CA ARG A 658 -6.44 17.64 -1.54
C ARG A 658 -5.00 17.81 -1.08
N GLU A 659 -4.74 18.86 -0.31
CA GLU A 659 -3.46 19.04 0.39
C GLU A 659 -3.32 18.03 1.54
N CYS A 660 -2.11 17.49 1.76
CA CYS A 660 -1.82 16.66 2.94
C CYS A 660 -1.42 17.52 4.17
N PRO A 661 -1.78 17.10 5.40
CA PRO A 661 -1.36 17.78 6.63
C PRO A 661 0.15 17.92 6.82
N TRP A 662 0.96 17.01 6.27
CA TRP A 662 2.42 17.05 6.41
C TRP A 662 3.09 17.96 5.36
N ALA A 663 2.50 18.11 4.16
CA ALA A 663 2.93 19.11 3.19
C ALA A 663 2.79 20.53 3.78
N ALA A 664 1.71 20.77 4.53
CA ALA A 664 1.51 22.02 5.27
C ALA A 664 2.66 22.31 6.26
N LYS A 665 3.28 21.29 6.87
CA LYS A 665 4.45 21.47 7.77
C LYS A 665 5.68 21.94 6.99
N PHE A 666 5.96 21.31 5.84
CA PHE A 666 7.07 21.73 4.96
C PHE A 666 6.89 23.18 4.49
N LEU A 667 5.70 23.53 4.00
CA LEU A 667 5.39 24.88 3.55
C LEU A 667 5.46 25.90 4.71
N THR A 668 4.95 25.55 5.88
CA THR A 668 5.04 26.41 7.07
C THR A 668 6.50 26.64 7.47
N ALA A 669 7.35 25.62 7.41
CA ALA A 669 8.78 25.76 7.67
C ALA A 669 9.46 26.71 6.66
N LEU A 670 9.12 26.61 5.38
CA LEU A 670 9.58 27.53 4.33
C LEU A 670 9.15 28.98 4.62
N GLY A 671 7.87 29.20 4.95
CA GLY A 671 7.34 30.54 5.27
C GLY A 671 7.95 31.16 6.54
N ILE A 672 8.16 30.35 7.59
CA ILE A 672 8.83 30.77 8.84
C ILE A 672 10.29 31.11 8.56
N ALA A 673 11.01 30.25 7.84
CA ALA A 673 12.41 30.48 7.49
C ALA A 673 12.59 31.77 6.68
N PHE A 674 11.70 32.03 5.71
CA PHE A 674 11.68 33.30 4.97
C PHE A 674 11.41 34.50 5.88
N THR A 675 10.45 34.40 6.81
CA THR A 675 10.13 35.49 7.74
C THR A 675 11.30 35.81 8.68
N ASN A 676 11.97 34.78 9.20
CA ASN A 676 13.16 34.94 10.03
C ASN A 676 14.31 35.58 9.24
N TRP A 677 14.51 35.12 8.00
CA TRP A 677 15.54 35.60 7.09
C TRP A 677 15.37 37.07 6.68
N THR A 678 14.13 37.54 6.51
CA THR A 678 13.85 38.94 6.17
C THR A 678 13.94 39.89 7.37
N ARG A 679 13.66 39.42 8.59
CA ARG A 679 13.65 40.23 9.82
C ARG A 679 15.02 40.41 10.46
N ILE A 680 15.97 39.49 10.24
CA ILE A 680 17.29 39.58 10.87
C ILE A 680 18.06 40.80 10.35
N ASN A 681 18.68 41.55 11.27
CA ASN A 681 19.55 42.66 10.89
C ASN A 681 20.79 42.12 10.17
N ARG A 682 21.11 42.68 9.00
CA ARG A 682 22.24 42.26 8.17
C ARG A 682 23.63 42.46 8.82
N SER A 683 23.71 43.22 9.91
CA SER A 683 24.93 43.35 10.75
C SER A 683 25.02 42.33 11.89
N ASN A 684 24.03 41.44 12.05
CA ASN A 684 23.99 40.44 13.12
C ASN A 684 24.97 39.29 12.82
N PRO A 685 25.81 38.84 13.79
CA PRO A 685 26.72 37.72 13.60
C PRO A 685 26.03 36.38 13.25
N ASN A 686 24.74 36.23 13.56
CA ASN A 686 23.96 35.02 13.27
C ASN A 686 23.38 34.96 11.84
N ILE A 687 23.66 35.94 10.99
CA ILE A 687 23.12 36.02 9.62
C ILE A 687 23.41 34.77 8.77
N THR A 688 24.61 34.20 8.91
CA THR A 688 25.02 33.00 8.17
C THR A 688 24.17 31.78 8.57
N ALA A 689 23.72 31.73 9.83
CA ALA A 689 22.85 30.65 10.31
C ALA A 689 21.43 30.80 9.73
N THR A 690 20.87 32.01 9.70
CA THR A 690 19.55 32.28 9.11
C THR A 690 19.54 32.15 7.59
N ASP A 691 20.63 32.53 6.90
CA ASP A 691 20.78 32.27 5.47
C ASP A 691 20.71 30.75 5.23
N ARG A 692 21.51 29.97 5.99
CA ARG A 692 21.51 28.51 5.88
C ARG A 692 20.15 27.90 6.17
N GLU A 693 19.42 28.39 7.16
CA GLU A 693 18.06 27.94 7.50
C GLU A 693 17.10 28.16 6.32
N PHE A 694 17.10 29.35 5.72
CA PHE A 694 16.26 29.65 4.55
C PHE A 694 16.63 28.78 3.35
N TYR A 695 17.92 28.69 2.99
CA TYR A 695 18.36 27.87 1.85
C TYR A 695 18.08 26.37 2.06
N LYS A 696 18.10 25.88 3.30
CA LYS A 696 17.73 24.48 3.63
C LYS A 696 16.23 24.23 3.59
N SER A 697 15.40 25.23 3.82
CA SER A 697 13.95 25.06 3.99
C SER A 697 13.22 24.54 2.74
N TYR A 698 13.83 24.67 1.55
CA TYR A 698 13.26 24.17 0.29
C TYR A 698 14.17 23.15 -0.41
N LEU A 699 15.16 22.58 0.29
CA LEU A 699 15.97 21.49 -0.28
C LEU A 699 15.13 20.21 -0.42
N PRO A 700 15.49 19.32 -1.36
CA PRO A 700 14.87 18.01 -1.51
C PRO A 700 15.04 17.19 -0.23
N ASP A 701 14.01 16.40 0.09
CA ASP A 701 14.00 15.46 1.20
C ASP A 701 14.16 13.99 0.75
N LEU A 702 14.07 13.73 -0.55
CA LEU A 702 14.40 12.44 -1.17
C LEU A 702 15.78 12.49 -1.84
N ALA A 703 16.28 11.31 -2.24
CA ALA A 703 17.55 11.21 -2.95
C ALA A 703 17.50 11.94 -4.30
N TRP A 704 18.49 12.79 -4.57
CA TRP A 704 18.61 13.49 -5.84
C TRP A 704 19.35 12.62 -6.85
N ASP A 705 18.60 12.06 -7.81
CA ASP A 705 19.15 11.33 -8.95
C ASP A 705 19.28 12.26 -10.18
N PRO A 706 20.50 12.61 -10.63
CA PRO A 706 20.71 13.50 -11.76
C PRO A 706 20.10 12.98 -13.08
N GLU A 707 20.01 11.65 -13.26
CA GLU A 707 19.43 11.07 -14.48
C GLU A 707 17.90 11.26 -14.51
N MET A 708 17.24 11.06 -13.36
CA MET A 708 15.80 11.23 -13.23
C MET A 708 15.37 12.70 -13.17
N VAL A 709 16.14 13.53 -12.46
CA VAL A 709 15.84 14.97 -12.29
C VAL A 709 16.23 15.77 -13.54
N GLY A 710 17.27 15.34 -14.26
CA GLY A 710 17.81 16.01 -15.45
C GLY A 710 18.67 17.25 -15.15
N TYR A 711 18.94 17.54 -13.87
CA TYR A 711 19.70 18.70 -13.41
C TYR A 711 20.64 18.33 -12.26
N ASP A 712 21.75 19.06 -12.14
CA ASP A 712 22.64 18.97 -10.97
C ASP A 712 22.01 19.69 -9.77
N ILE A 713 22.07 19.06 -8.59
CA ILE A 713 21.57 19.62 -7.32
C ILE A 713 22.18 20.99 -7.00
N ALA A 714 23.39 21.28 -7.47
CA ALA A 714 24.03 22.58 -7.30
C ALA A 714 23.18 23.76 -7.86
N PHE A 715 22.29 23.49 -8.82
CA PHE A 715 21.41 24.49 -9.41
C PHE A 715 20.08 24.69 -8.66
N VAL A 716 19.77 23.92 -7.61
CA VAL A 716 18.47 23.95 -6.92
C VAL A 716 18.08 25.35 -6.45
N HIS A 717 19.03 26.11 -5.91
CA HIS A 717 18.79 27.49 -5.47
C HIS A 717 18.53 28.43 -6.65
N TRP A 718 19.22 28.24 -7.78
CA TRP A 718 18.98 29.04 -8.98
C TRP A 718 17.59 28.74 -9.56
N MET A 719 17.22 27.46 -9.64
CA MET A 719 15.91 27.00 -10.10
C MET A 719 14.78 27.57 -9.24
N PHE A 720 14.91 27.51 -7.90
CA PHE A 720 13.94 28.09 -6.98
C PHE A 720 13.77 29.61 -7.19
N ARG A 721 14.87 30.35 -7.45
CA ARG A 721 14.79 31.79 -7.76
C ARG A 721 14.06 32.06 -9.08
N GLN A 722 14.27 31.25 -10.11
CA GLN A 722 13.55 31.40 -11.38
C GLN A 722 12.04 31.17 -11.20
N ALA A 723 11.66 30.15 -10.43
CA ALA A 723 10.26 29.89 -10.08
C ALA A 723 9.63 31.05 -9.30
N LEU A 724 10.34 31.58 -8.30
CA LEU A 724 9.88 32.74 -7.53
C LEU A 724 9.70 33.97 -8.43
N GLN A 725 10.64 34.23 -9.34
CA GLN A 725 10.53 35.32 -10.30
C GLN A 725 9.32 35.14 -11.23
N SER A 726 9.10 33.94 -11.76
CA SER A 726 7.96 33.62 -12.63
C SER A 726 6.62 33.83 -11.90
N LEU A 727 6.49 33.33 -10.67
CA LEU A 727 5.28 33.50 -9.86
C LEU A 727 4.98 34.97 -9.59
N LEU A 728 5.98 35.74 -9.16
CA LEU A 728 5.82 37.16 -8.84
C LEU A 728 5.46 37.98 -10.09
N LEU A 729 6.01 37.64 -11.26
CA LEU A 729 5.67 38.28 -12.52
C LEU A 729 4.20 38.05 -12.92
N LYS A 730 3.67 36.84 -12.63
CA LYS A 730 2.27 36.48 -12.93
C LYS A 730 1.26 37.14 -11.99
N ARG A 731 1.63 37.40 -10.73
CA ARG A 731 0.69 37.85 -9.69
C ARG A 731 0.75 39.34 -9.35
N LEU A 732 1.89 40.00 -9.53
CA LEU A 732 2.07 41.40 -9.15
C LEU A 732 1.82 42.37 -10.30
N GLN A 733 1.35 43.57 -9.97
CA GLN A 733 1.29 44.66 -10.93
C GLN A 733 2.70 45.12 -11.33
N PRO A 734 2.91 45.69 -12.54
CA PRO A 734 4.25 46.02 -13.03
C PRO A 734 5.09 46.93 -12.11
N ALA A 735 4.44 47.87 -11.40
CA ALA A 735 5.11 48.77 -10.46
C ALA A 735 5.55 48.05 -9.17
N GLU A 736 4.68 47.20 -8.61
CA GLU A 736 4.93 46.40 -7.41
C GLU A 736 6.01 45.35 -7.70
N HIS A 737 5.91 44.66 -8.83
CA HIS A 737 6.91 43.69 -9.30
C HIS A 737 8.31 44.31 -9.34
N ARG A 738 8.43 45.53 -9.89
CA ARG A 738 9.73 46.24 -9.94
C ARG A 738 10.26 46.55 -8.54
N ALA A 739 9.41 47.02 -7.62
CA ALA A 739 9.79 47.33 -6.24
C ALA A 739 10.27 46.09 -5.48
N VAL A 740 9.52 44.98 -5.59
CA VAL A 740 9.85 43.69 -4.99
C VAL A 740 11.18 43.14 -5.52
N CYS A 741 11.37 43.16 -6.84
CA CYS A 741 12.61 42.66 -7.44
C CYS A 741 13.84 43.46 -7.01
N MET A 742 13.75 44.78 -6.80
CA MET A 742 14.89 45.58 -6.31
C MET A 742 15.35 45.16 -4.92
N VAL A 743 14.41 44.82 -4.03
CA VAL A 743 14.73 44.32 -2.68
C VAL A 743 15.31 42.90 -2.76
N LEU A 744 14.65 42.00 -3.49
CA LEU A 744 15.07 40.60 -3.58
C LEU A 744 16.44 40.42 -4.26
N ARG A 745 16.81 41.24 -5.26
CA ARG A 745 18.16 41.22 -5.88
C ARG A 745 19.28 41.34 -4.85
N ARG A 746 19.12 42.25 -3.89
CA ARG A 746 20.09 42.43 -2.81
C ARG A 746 20.09 41.25 -1.86
N TYR A 747 18.91 40.79 -1.46
CA TYR A 747 18.78 39.77 -0.42
C TYR A 747 19.21 38.38 -0.90
N LEU A 748 18.89 38.02 -2.15
CA LEU A 748 19.29 36.76 -2.80
C LEU A 748 20.69 36.81 -3.43
N CYS A 749 21.37 37.96 -3.37
CA CYS A 749 22.65 38.21 -4.04
C CYS A 749 22.62 37.91 -5.55
N ASP A 750 21.49 38.15 -6.21
CA ASP A 750 21.25 37.87 -7.61
C ASP A 750 20.97 39.17 -8.37
N PRO A 751 21.94 39.73 -9.12
CA PRO A 751 21.79 41.02 -9.79
C PRO A 751 20.87 40.96 -11.02
N ASP A 752 20.57 39.76 -11.53
CA ASP A 752 19.74 39.54 -12.72
C ASP A 752 18.27 39.23 -12.35
N PHE A 753 17.95 39.02 -11.06
CA PHE A 753 16.61 38.68 -10.60
C PHE A 753 15.54 39.71 -11.05
N GLY A 754 14.48 39.25 -11.70
CA GLY A 754 13.39 40.11 -12.20
C GLY A 754 13.72 40.89 -13.48
N LEU A 755 14.83 40.58 -14.17
CA LEU A 755 15.09 41.05 -15.52
C LEU A 755 14.60 40.03 -16.56
N PRO A 756 14.13 40.48 -17.74
CA PRO A 756 13.77 39.57 -18.82
C PRO A 756 14.99 38.77 -19.30
N PRO A 757 14.78 37.55 -19.85
CA PRO A 757 15.87 36.76 -20.42
C PRO A 757 16.60 37.57 -21.50
N LYS A 758 17.93 37.56 -21.43
CA LYS A 758 18.79 38.32 -22.36
C LYS A 758 18.58 37.77 -23.78
N PRO A 759 18.47 38.61 -24.82
CA PRO A 759 18.41 38.12 -26.19
C PRO A 759 19.65 37.28 -26.49
N LEU A 760 19.45 36.04 -26.93
CA LEU A 760 20.53 35.17 -27.36
C LEU A 760 21.17 35.77 -28.62
N PRO A 761 22.51 35.80 -28.72
CA PRO A 761 23.14 36.21 -29.97
C PRO A 761 22.70 35.24 -31.09
N PRO A 762 22.46 35.73 -32.32
CA PRO A 762 21.95 34.90 -33.42
C PRO A 762 22.88 33.75 -33.80
N LYS A 763 24.18 33.81 -33.44
CA LYS A 763 25.14 32.71 -33.53
C LYS A 763 26.06 32.72 -32.30
N SER A 764 26.45 31.55 -31.82
CA SER A 764 27.40 31.43 -30.70
C SER A 764 28.80 31.84 -31.15
N LEU A 765 29.63 32.37 -30.23
CA LEU A 765 31.04 32.69 -30.53
C LEU A 765 31.80 31.46 -31.03
N ARG A 766 31.51 30.28 -30.46
CA ARG A 766 32.07 29.00 -30.91
C ARG A 766 31.66 28.71 -32.35
N ASN A 767 30.39 28.85 -32.71
CA ASN A 767 29.94 28.65 -34.10
C ASN A 767 30.59 29.66 -35.08
N ILE A 768 30.93 30.87 -34.64
CA ILE A 768 31.63 31.86 -35.47
C ILE A 768 33.13 31.51 -35.60
N ILE A 769 33.73 30.96 -34.54
CA ILE A 769 35.09 30.43 -34.55
C ILE A 769 35.18 29.14 -35.39
N ASP A 770 34.18 28.27 -35.35
CA ASP A 770 34.23 26.98 -36.05
C ASP A 770 33.87 27.10 -37.55
N MET A 771 33.29 28.23 -37.97
CA MET A 771 33.07 28.54 -39.39
C MET A 771 34.38 29.03 -40.02
N ASP A 772 35.13 28.13 -40.65
CA ASP A 772 36.28 28.52 -41.48
C ASP A 772 35.83 29.00 -42.87
N PRO A 773 36.13 30.25 -43.28
CA PRO A 773 35.72 30.76 -44.58
C PRO A 773 36.48 30.15 -45.77
N CYS A 774 37.73 29.66 -45.62
CA CYS A 774 38.40 28.72 -46.54
C CYS A 774 39.81 28.30 -46.06
N ASP A 775 40.19 27.06 -46.38
CA ASP A 775 41.50 26.42 -46.16
C ASP A 775 42.60 26.87 -47.16
N CYS A 776 42.46 28.05 -47.76
CA CYS A 776 43.38 28.52 -48.81
C CYS A 776 44.51 29.39 -48.21
N LEU A 777 45.73 28.86 -48.29
CA LEU A 777 47.05 29.47 -48.01
C LEU A 777 47.24 30.05 -46.60
N ILE A 778 48.10 29.37 -45.83
CA ILE A 778 48.72 29.84 -44.58
C ILE A 778 49.75 30.94 -44.97
N PRO A 779 49.76 32.12 -44.33
CA PRO A 779 50.81 33.12 -44.55
C PRO A 779 52.19 32.53 -44.24
N GLU A 780 53.23 32.83 -45.03
CA GLU A 780 54.61 32.31 -44.83
C GLU A 780 55.12 32.45 -43.39
N SER A 781 54.65 33.45 -42.64
CA SER A 781 54.99 33.64 -41.22
C SER A 781 54.48 32.51 -40.31
N GLU A 782 53.29 31.97 -40.59
CA GLU A 782 52.71 30.85 -39.85
C GLU A 782 53.30 29.49 -40.31
N GLU A 783 53.71 29.37 -41.59
CA GLU A 783 54.48 28.20 -42.04
C GLU A 783 55.84 28.10 -41.31
N ILE A 784 56.51 29.24 -41.06
CA ILE A 784 57.78 29.28 -40.33
C ILE A 784 57.59 28.85 -38.86
N GLU A 785 56.54 29.33 -38.18
CA GLU A 785 56.24 28.92 -36.80
C GLU A 785 55.90 27.43 -36.68
N ILE A 786 55.14 26.88 -37.65
CA ILE A 786 54.83 25.45 -37.70
C ILE A 786 56.09 24.62 -37.96
N THR A 787 56.99 25.11 -38.80
CA THR A 787 58.26 24.43 -39.11
C THR A 787 59.22 24.46 -37.91
N GLU A 788 59.27 25.57 -37.16
CA GLU A 788 60.04 25.67 -35.91
C GLU A 788 59.48 24.75 -34.82
N ALA A 789 58.15 24.68 -34.67
CA ALA A 789 57.50 23.77 -33.71
C ALA A 789 57.74 22.28 -34.05
N MET A 790 57.73 21.93 -35.33
CA MET A 790 58.00 20.55 -35.78
C MET A 790 59.48 20.14 -35.64
N MET A 791 60.41 21.11 -35.66
CA MET A 791 61.84 20.83 -35.44
C MET A 791 62.20 20.65 -33.96
N GLU A 792 61.44 21.21 -33.01
CA GLU A 792 61.65 20.98 -31.57
C GLU A 792 61.16 19.61 -31.08
N GLU A 793 60.21 18.97 -31.76
CA GLU A 793 59.65 17.67 -31.35
C GLU A 793 60.38 16.42 -31.91
N GLN A 794 61.34 16.57 -32.83
CA GLN A 794 62.04 15.45 -33.47
C GLN A 794 63.47 15.19 -32.94
N ALA A 795 63.70 15.36 -31.64
CA ALA A 795 64.93 14.96 -30.97
C ALA A 795 64.69 13.94 -29.84
N ALA A 796 64.17 12.76 -30.16
CA ALA A 796 64.34 11.52 -29.38
C ALA A 796 63.92 10.28 -30.19
N GLU A 797 64.89 9.64 -30.85
CA GLU A 797 64.84 8.25 -31.37
C GLU A 797 64.57 7.24 -30.23
N GLU A 798 64.12 5.99 -30.37
CA GLU A 798 63.88 5.04 -31.45
C GLU A 798 63.10 3.84 -30.84
N LYS A 799 62.10 3.23 -31.53
CA LYS A 799 62.05 1.77 -31.80
C LYS A 799 60.75 1.25 -32.45
N SER A 800 61.04 0.36 -33.40
CA SER A 800 60.33 -0.80 -33.95
C SER A 800 58.98 -0.63 -34.66
N LEU A 801 58.97 -1.21 -35.86
CA LEU A 801 58.03 -1.05 -36.94
C LEU A 801 56.89 -2.09 -36.85
N VAL A 802 55.67 -1.58 -36.76
CA VAL A 802 54.36 -2.23 -36.97
C VAL A 802 53.76 -2.97 -35.77
N ASP A 803 52.73 -2.33 -35.20
CA ASP A 803 51.84 -2.83 -34.13
C ASP A 803 50.70 -3.70 -34.72
N PRO A 804 50.19 -4.74 -34.03
CA PRO A 804 49.15 -5.65 -34.54
C PRO A 804 47.84 -4.96 -34.92
N ILE A 805 47.56 -3.80 -34.32
CA ILE A 805 46.39 -2.94 -34.60
C ILE A 805 46.45 -2.37 -36.02
N THR A 806 47.65 -2.16 -36.56
CA THR A 806 47.86 -1.64 -37.92
C THR A 806 47.59 -2.71 -38.98
N MET A 807 47.80 -4.00 -38.66
CA MET A 807 47.50 -5.13 -39.57
C MET A 807 45.99 -5.32 -39.77
N GLU A 808 45.19 -5.14 -38.72
CA GLU A 808 43.73 -5.31 -38.76
C GLU A 808 43.06 -4.18 -39.57
N LYS A 809 43.59 -2.95 -39.47
CA LYS A 809 43.13 -1.79 -40.27
C LYS A 809 43.41 -1.93 -41.77
N LEU A 810 44.43 -2.70 -42.17
CA LEU A 810 44.79 -2.92 -43.58
C LEU A 810 43.89 -3.94 -44.30
N LEU A 811 43.03 -4.67 -43.58
CA LEU A 811 42.12 -5.69 -44.16
C LEU A 811 40.68 -5.18 -44.38
N THR A 812 40.35 -3.97 -43.93
CA THR A 812 39.07 -3.30 -44.21
C THR A 812 39.17 -2.44 -45.49
N PRO A 813 38.32 -2.65 -46.51
CA PRO A 813 38.35 -1.82 -47.71
C PRO A 813 37.88 -0.38 -47.40
N PRO A 814 38.55 0.65 -47.97
CA PRO A 814 38.26 2.05 -47.68
C PRO A 814 36.95 2.51 -48.34
N THR A 815 36.14 3.27 -47.61
CA THR A 815 35.03 4.08 -48.17
C THR A 815 35.61 5.24 -48.97
N GLU A 816 35.07 5.47 -50.18
CA GLU A 816 35.54 6.55 -51.06
C GLU A 816 35.39 7.93 -50.42
N PRO A 817 36.38 8.83 -50.59
CA PRO A 817 36.30 10.19 -50.07
C PRO A 817 35.24 10.99 -50.85
N VAL A 818 34.40 11.71 -50.10
CA VAL A 818 33.48 12.71 -50.65
C VAL A 818 34.32 13.78 -51.37
N THR A 819 34.23 13.80 -52.70
CA THR A 819 34.81 14.85 -53.53
C THR A 819 34.22 16.20 -53.13
N SER A 820 35.08 17.06 -52.58
CA SER A 820 34.81 18.48 -52.35
C SER A 820 34.48 19.14 -53.69
N GLN A 821 33.25 19.65 -53.82
CA GLN A 821 32.85 20.47 -54.94
C GLN A 821 33.46 21.86 -54.83
N ILE A 822 33.99 22.29 -55.96
CA ILE A 822 34.46 23.62 -56.30
C ILE A 822 33.47 24.70 -55.81
N CYS A 823 34.02 25.75 -55.20
CA CYS A 823 33.31 26.96 -54.81
C CYS A 823 32.78 27.69 -56.07
N GLU A 824 31.52 27.50 -56.42
CA GLU A 824 30.81 28.26 -57.47
C GLU A 824 30.24 29.61 -56.97
N LEU A 825 30.84 30.23 -55.94
CA LEU A 825 30.35 31.48 -55.33
C LEU A 825 31.37 32.62 -55.30
N ALA A 826 32.42 32.57 -56.13
CA ALA A 826 33.32 33.69 -56.37
C ALA A 826 33.03 34.35 -57.73
N THR A 827 31.88 35.03 -57.85
CA THR A 827 31.62 35.95 -58.98
C THR A 827 31.83 37.42 -58.64
N GLU A 828 32.25 37.77 -57.42
CA GLU A 828 32.81 39.09 -57.08
C GLU A 828 33.92 38.91 -56.03
N GLU A 829 35.18 39.05 -56.44
CA GLU A 829 36.36 38.61 -55.70
C GLU A 829 36.64 39.44 -54.42
N LEU A 830 36.23 38.91 -53.25
CA LEU A 830 36.85 39.22 -51.96
C LEU A 830 37.91 38.14 -51.67
N PRO A 831 39.21 38.48 -51.59
CA PRO A 831 40.28 37.52 -51.25
C PRO A 831 40.02 36.83 -49.91
N CYS A 832 40.41 35.56 -49.77
CA CYS A 832 40.27 34.79 -48.53
C CYS A 832 40.89 35.49 -47.31
N GLY A 833 41.99 36.22 -47.50
CA GLY A 833 42.61 37.06 -46.48
C GLY A 833 41.67 38.15 -45.95
N ILE A 834 40.83 38.76 -46.79
CA ILE A 834 39.85 39.76 -46.36
C ILE A 834 38.73 39.11 -45.54
N LEU A 835 38.29 37.89 -45.89
CA LEU A 835 37.29 37.15 -45.12
C LEU A 835 37.83 36.67 -43.77
N LYS A 836 39.10 36.23 -43.71
CA LYS A 836 39.81 35.90 -42.47
C LYS A 836 39.97 37.15 -41.60
N ASP A 837 40.36 38.29 -42.17
CA ASP A 837 40.46 39.58 -41.47
C ASP A 837 39.11 40.08 -40.96
N GLU A 838 38.04 39.97 -41.74
CA GLU A 838 36.68 40.33 -41.30
C GLU A 838 36.18 39.39 -40.20
N ARG A 839 36.45 38.08 -40.28
CA ARG A 839 36.19 37.12 -39.19
C ARG A 839 36.98 37.47 -37.94
N GLU A 840 38.28 37.78 -38.05
CA GLU A 840 39.12 38.16 -36.92
C GLU A 840 38.65 39.49 -36.30
N LYS A 841 38.27 40.48 -37.11
CA LYS A 841 37.61 41.71 -36.64
C LYS A 841 36.30 41.41 -35.92
N VAL A 842 35.50 40.45 -36.40
CA VAL A 842 34.25 40.03 -35.75
C VAL A 842 34.55 39.31 -34.43
N VAL A 843 35.57 38.45 -34.36
CA VAL A 843 36.02 37.78 -33.13
C VAL A 843 36.53 38.82 -32.12
N LYS A 844 37.45 39.71 -32.52
CA LYS A 844 37.93 40.84 -31.69
C LYS A 844 36.80 41.75 -31.22
N LYS A 845 35.80 42.01 -32.07
CA LYS A 845 34.57 42.74 -31.68
C LYS A 845 33.78 41.98 -30.61
N HIS A 846 33.62 40.66 -30.73
CA HIS A 846 32.95 39.84 -29.73
C HIS A 846 33.74 39.74 -28.41
N GLU A 847 35.06 39.60 -28.49
CA GLU A 847 35.95 39.60 -27.31
C GLU A 847 35.90 40.94 -26.60
N ALA A 848 36.09 42.05 -27.32
CA ALA A 848 35.96 43.40 -26.77
C ALA A 848 34.56 43.64 -26.18
N ALA A 849 33.50 43.19 -26.87
CA ALA A 849 32.14 43.23 -26.33
C ALA A 849 32.01 42.40 -25.05
N THR A 850 32.65 41.23 -24.98
CA THR A 850 32.65 40.37 -23.78
C THR A 850 33.34 41.05 -22.60
N TYR A 851 34.50 41.68 -22.81
CA TYR A 851 35.20 42.46 -21.79
C TYR A 851 34.37 43.65 -21.29
N ILE A 852 33.78 44.41 -22.22
CA ILE A 852 32.91 45.54 -21.89
C ILE A 852 31.69 45.06 -21.11
N GLN A 853 31.01 44.01 -21.58
CA GLN A 853 29.87 43.41 -20.91
C GLN A 853 30.25 42.88 -19.52
N ALA A 854 31.40 42.22 -19.36
CA ALA A 854 31.88 41.73 -18.08
C ALA A 854 32.14 42.90 -17.10
N HIS A 855 32.75 43.99 -17.57
CA HIS A 855 32.96 45.19 -16.77
C HIS A 855 31.64 45.81 -16.30
N TRP A 856 30.69 46.03 -17.22
CA TRP A 856 29.37 46.58 -16.89
C TRP A 856 28.57 45.65 -15.99
N ARG A 857 28.63 44.33 -16.19
CA ARG A 857 28.00 43.33 -15.32
C ARG A 857 28.60 43.38 -13.91
N GLY A 858 29.92 43.43 -13.79
CA GLY A 858 30.60 43.54 -12.50
C GLY A 858 30.23 44.84 -11.78
N THR A 859 30.16 45.96 -12.50
CA THR A 859 29.77 47.26 -11.95
C THR A 859 28.28 47.29 -11.55
N TRP A 860 27.41 46.69 -12.35
CA TRP A 860 25.99 46.51 -12.03
C TRP A 860 25.79 45.63 -10.79
N ALA A 861 26.43 44.47 -10.74
CA ALA A 861 26.35 43.56 -9.62
C ALA A 861 26.81 44.23 -8.32
N ARG A 862 27.95 44.93 -8.34
CA ARG A 862 28.41 45.72 -7.19
C ARG A 862 27.38 46.77 -6.79
N LYS A 863 26.83 47.54 -7.73
CA LYS A 863 25.79 48.55 -7.46
C LYS A 863 24.53 47.95 -6.82
N CYS A 864 24.10 46.77 -7.27
CA CYS A 864 22.95 46.06 -6.68
C CYS A 864 23.24 45.57 -5.26
N LEU A 865 24.41 44.98 -5.03
CA LEU A 865 24.81 44.44 -3.72
C LEU A 865 25.08 45.54 -2.68
N THR A 866 25.58 46.71 -3.11
CA THR A 866 25.83 47.88 -2.23
C THR A 866 24.61 48.79 -2.06
N SER A 867 23.46 48.45 -2.65
CA SER A 867 22.24 49.28 -2.55
C SER A 867 21.62 49.22 -1.14
N HIS A 868 20.93 50.30 -0.73
CA HIS A 868 20.30 50.39 0.60
C HIS A 868 18.84 49.91 0.64
N TYR A 869 18.37 49.18 -0.37
CA TYR A 869 16.99 48.67 -0.39
C TYR A 869 16.74 47.66 0.74
N THR A 870 15.66 47.84 1.49
CA THR A 870 15.21 46.98 2.58
C THR A 870 13.73 46.63 2.40
N PHE A 871 13.25 45.60 3.09
CA PHE A 871 11.83 45.29 3.13
C PHE A 871 11.04 46.41 3.82
N THR A 872 10.35 47.23 3.03
CA THR A 872 9.31 48.15 3.55
C THR A 872 8.04 47.36 3.88
N ALA A 873 7.12 47.94 4.65
CA ALA A 873 5.88 47.27 5.00
C ALA A 873 5.07 46.86 3.76
N ASP A 874 5.01 47.72 2.74
CA ASP A 874 4.27 47.48 1.49
C ASP A 874 4.92 46.39 0.63
N VAL A 875 6.26 46.38 0.53
CA VAL A 875 7.00 45.35 -0.22
C VAL A 875 6.89 44.00 0.50
N MET A 876 7.02 43.98 1.83
CA MET A 876 6.84 42.77 2.62
C MET A 876 5.42 42.22 2.47
N LYS A 877 4.39 43.08 2.55
CA LYS A 877 3.00 42.70 2.32
C LYS A 877 2.82 42.08 0.93
N SER A 878 3.34 42.72 -0.11
CA SER A 878 3.25 42.23 -1.50
C SER A 878 3.90 40.84 -1.67
N VAL A 879 5.07 40.63 -1.05
CA VAL A 879 5.77 39.33 -1.12
C VAL A 879 5.07 38.25 -0.30
N MET A 880 4.53 38.58 0.88
CA MET A 880 3.79 37.61 1.69
C MET A 880 2.46 37.22 1.03
N GLU A 881 1.69 38.18 0.52
CA GLU A 881 0.41 37.88 -0.15
C GLU A 881 0.58 37.06 -1.44
N ASN A 882 1.75 37.12 -2.10
CA ASN A 882 1.96 36.53 -3.42
C ASN A 882 3.01 35.41 -3.50
N ALA A 883 3.85 35.18 -2.48
CA ALA A 883 4.83 34.08 -2.47
C ALA A 883 5.03 33.33 -1.13
N PHE A 884 4.92 33.97 0.04
CA PHE A 884 5.37 33.34 1.32
C PHE A 884 4.39 33.42 2.52
N GLY A 885 3.18 33.96 2.34
CA GLY A 885 2.31 34.34 3.46
C GLY A 885 1.42 33.22 3.99
N ASN A 886 0.71 32.50 3.12
CA ASN A 886 -0.20 31.40 3.49
C ASN A 886 0.13 30.13 2.70
N LEU A 887 -0.49 29.01 3.09
CA LEU A 887 -0.23 27.68 2.51
C LEU A 887 -0.56 27.61 1.01
N ASP A 888 -1.65 28.25 0.57
CA ASP A 888 -2.06 28.26 -0.85
C ASP A 888 -1.01 28.94 -1.73
N VAL A 889 -0.48 30.06 -1.26
CA VAL A 889 0.52 30.85 -1.98
C VAL A 889 1.89 30.17 -1.96
N LEU A 890 2.26 29.53 -0.84
CA LEU A 890 3.47 28.71 -0.74
C LEU A 890 3.39 27.46 -1.64
N SER A 891 2.21 26.82 -1.69
CA SER A 891 1.93 25.71 -2.62
C SER A 891 2.07 26.18 -4.06
N ALA A 892 1.53 27.36 -4.40
CA ALA A 892 1.67 27.93 -5.74
C ALA A 892 3.13 28.19 -6.13
N LEU A 893 3.99 28.62 -5.20
CA LEU A 893 5.42 28.78 -5.43
C LEU A 893 6.13 27.46 -5.74
N MET A 894 5.86 26.43 -4.94
CA MET A 894 6.44 25.11 -5.18
C MET A 894 5.87 24.45 -6.45
N ASN A 895 4.58 24.64 -6.75
CA ASN A 895 3.98 24.19 -8.00
C ASN A 895 4.59 24.88 -9.22
N GLU A 896 4.87 26.19 -9.15
CA GLU A 896 5.58 26.90 -10.21
C GLU A 896 7.00 26.34 -10.40
N PHE A 897 7.69 26.01 -9.30
CA PHE A 897 8.99 25.34 -9.35
C PHE A 897 8.92 23.97 -10.05
N PHE A 898 7.96 23.14 -9.69
CA PHE A 898 7.76 21.83 -10.34
C PHE A 898 7.24 21.93 -11.77
N ALA A 899 6.53 23.00 -12.12
CA ALA A 899 6.07 23.25 -13.49
C ALA A 899 7.23 23.66 -14.41
N MET A 900 8.12 24.52 -13.91
CA MET A 900 9.33 24.92 -14.65
C MET A 900 10.36 23.78 -14.76
N TYR A 901 10.43 22.91 -13.74
CA TYR A 901 11.41 21.83 -13.66
C TYR A 901 10.73 20.49 -13.29
N PRO A 902 10.02 19.82 -14.21
CA PRO A 902 9.20 18.64 -13.89
C PRO A 902 9.97 17.48 -13.23
N GLY A 903 11.24 17.27 -13.60
CA GLY A 903 12.07 16.20 -13.04
C GLY A 903 12.35 16.35 -11.55
N THR A 904 12.28 17.56 -10.98
CA THR A 904 12.52 17.76 -9.55
C THR A 904 11.44 17.15 -8.68
N LYS A 905 10.24 16.88 -9.21
CA LYS A 905 9.13 16.26 -8.46
C LYS A 905 9.54 14.94 -7.77
N TYR A 906 10.46 14.18 -8.36
CA TYR A 906 10.91 12.90 -7.81
C TYR A 906 11.89 13.04 -6.64
N ALA A 907 12.48 14.22 -6.44
CA ALA A 907 13.38 14.51 -5.33
C ALA A 907 12.66 15.14 -4.12
N TYR A 908 11.36 15.44 -4.24
CA TYR A 908 10.56 16.07 -3.20
C TYR A 908 9.33 15.23 -2.88
N SER A 909 9.26 14.69 -1.67
CA SER A 909 8.11 13.89 -1.24
C SER A 909 6.80 14.70 -1.33
N VAL A 910 6.87 16.02 -1.05
CA VAL A 910 5.71 16.93 -1.03
C VAL A 910 5.10 17.17 -2.41
N ALA A 911 5.81 16.87 -3.51
CA ALA A 911 5.43 17.29 -4.85
C ALA A 911 4.01 16.84 -5.26
N SER A 912 3.59 15.64 -4.83
CA SER A 912 2.25 15.09 -5.11
C SER A 912 1.19 15.44 -4.04
N ALA A 913 1.59 16.14 -2.99
CA ALA A 913 0.78 16.45 -1.81
C ALA A 913 0.39 17.93 -1.67
N LEU A 914 0.90 18.80 -2.56
CA LEU A 914 0.58 20.23 -2.57
C LEU A 914 -0.83 20.51 -3.10
N SER A 915 -1.45 21.58 -2.61
CA SER A 915 -2.71 22.09 -3.15
C SER A 915 -2.52 22.63 -4.58
N GLY A 916 -3.50 22.43 -5.46
CA GLY A 916 -3.49 22.98 -6.83
C GLY A 916 -2.54 22.32 -7.82
N VAL A 917 -1.94 21.17 -7.48
CA VAL A 917 -1.12 20.36 -8.40
C VAL A 917 -1.97 19.84 -9.56
N HIS A 918 -3.13 19.28 -9.23
CA HIS A 918 -4.11 18.76 -10.17
C HIS A 918 -5.37 19.63 -10.10
N GLY A 919 -6.06 19.80 -11.23
CA GLY A 919 -7.39 20.38 -11.24
C GLY A 919 -8.45 19.31 -11.21
N LEU A 920 -9.53 19.52 -10.46
CA LEU A 920 -10.67 18.60 -10.41
C LEU A 920 -11.97 19.39 -10.53
N GLN A 921 -12.72 19.12 -11.60
CA GLN A 921 -14.05 19.65 -11.81
C GLN A 921 -15.06 18.50 -11.87
N GLN A 922 -16.13 18.61 -11.10
CA GLN A 922 -17.21 17.64 -11.09
C GLN A 922 -18.51 18.31 -11.53
N HIS A 923 -19.13 17.73 -12.55
CA HIS A 923 -20.43 18.15 -13.06
C HIS A 923 -21.40 16.99 -12.93
N SER A 924 -22.58 17.22 -12.39
CA SER A 924 -23.62 16.21 -12.26
C SER A 924 -24.93 16.71 -12.82
N GLY A 925 -25.78 15.77 -13.23
CA GLY A 925 -27.11 16.08 -13.73
C GLY A 925 -27.97 14.85 -13.91
N ALA A 926 -29.22 15.08 -14.31
CA ALA A 926 -30.17 14.04 -14.66
C ALA A 926 -30.63 14.21 -16.11
N THR A 927 -30.82 13.10 -16.81
CA THR A 927 -31.38 13.05 -18.16
C THR A 927 -32.63 12.18 -18.16
N GLN A 928 -33.75 12.74 -18.63
CA GLN A 928 -34.98 11.97 -18.82
C GLN A 928 -34.82 10.96 -19.96
N ILE A 929 -35.15 9.70 -19.68
CA ILE A 929 -35.19 8.62 -20.66
C ILE A 929 -36.63 8.44 -21.12
N THR A 930 -36.85 8.51 -22.43
CA THR A 930 -38.15 8.24 -23.03
C THR A 930 -38.28 6.74 -23.35
N PRO A 931 -39.51 6.18 -23.36
CA PRO A 931 -39.76 4.74 -23.51
C PRO A 931 -39.17 4.08 -24.76
N LYS A 932 -38.88 4.86 -25.81
CA LYS A 932 -38.44 4.38 -27.12
C LYS A 932 -37.01 4.81 -27.48
N CYS A 933 -36.35 5.61 -26.65
CA CYS A 933 -34.98 6.04 -26.91
C CYS A 933 -33.98 4.91 -26.62
N LYS A 934 -33.17 4.53 -27.61
CA LYS A 934 -31.99 3.69 -27.41
C LYS A 934 -30.73 4.50 -27.09
N TRP A 935 -30.65 5.74 -27.58
CA TRP A 935 -29.51 6.63 -27.39
C TRP A 935 -29.84 7.72 -26.39
N ILE A 936 -29.01 7.86 -25.37
CA ILE A 936 -29.24 8.81 -24.29
C ILE A 936 -28.04 9.76 -24.22
N PRO A 937 -28.07 10.93 -24.90
CA PRO A 937 -27.06 11.96 -24.68
C PRO A 937 -27.21 12.50 -23.26
N TYR A 938 -26.14 12.53 -22.47
CA TYR A 938 -26.17 13.02 -21.10
C TYR A 938 -25.98 14.54 -21.08
N PHE A 939 -24.84 15.00 -21.57
CA PHE A 939 -24.40 16.39 -21.60
C PHE A 939 -23.56 16.67 -22.85
N GLN A 940 -23.43 17.96 -23.19
CA GLN A 940 -22.52 18.45 -24.21
C GLN A 940 -21.99 19.82 -23.74
N GLY A 941 -20.67 19.97 -23.65
CA GLY A 941 -20.01 21.21 -23.19
C GLY A 941 -18.83 21.59 -24.06
N VAL A 942 -18.50 22.89 -24.11
CA VAL A 942 -17.30 23.41 -24.77
C VAL A 942 -16.29 23.81 -23.69
N PHE A 943 -15.15 23.13 -23.65
CA PHE A 943 -14.06 23.37 -22.70
C PHE A 943 -12.93 24.11 -23.41
N TYR A 944 -12.38 25.15 -22.79
CA TYR A 944 -11.23 25.88 -23.29
C TYR A 944 -9.95 25.42 -22.62
N CYS A 945 -8.85 25.49 -23.37
CA CYS A 945 -7.51 25.10 -22.94
C CYS A 945 -6.60 26.31 -23.07
N HIS A 946 -6.03 26.80 -21.97
CA HIS A 946 -5.19 28.00 -21.98
C HIS A 946 -3.68 27.70 -22.05
N ALA A 947 -3.29 26.47 -21.77
CA ALA A 947 -1.91 25.97 -21.89
C ALA A 947 -1.94 24.44 -22.11
N PRO A 948 -0.87 23.84 -22.68
CA PRO A 948 -0.82 22.39 -22.88
C PRO A 948 -1.01 21.62 -21.57
N VAL A 949 -1.93 20.66 -21.55
CA VAL A 949 -2.32 19.92 -20.33
C VAL A 949 -2.88 18.53 -20.66
N LYS A 950 -2.58 17.54 -19.83
CA LYS A 950 -3.22 16.23 -19.89
C LYS A 950 -4.50 16.26 -19.06
N VAL A 951 -5.60 15.75 -19.61
CA VAL A 951 -6.90 15.72 -18.92
C VAL A 951 -7.49 14.32 -19.01
N HIS A 952 -7.91 13.84 -17.86
CA HIS A 952 -8.60 12.58 -17.68
C HIS A 952 -10.09 12.82 -17.44
N PHE A 953 -10.93 12.08 -18.15
CA PHE A 953 -12.38 12.11 -17.99
C PHE A 953 -12.90 10.81 -17.38
N ASP A 954 -13.79 10.95 -16.41
CA ASP A 954 -14.60 9.86 -15.89
C ASP A 954 -16.09 10.20 -16.02
N VAL A 955 -16.88 9.29 -16.58
CA VAL A 955 -18.33 9.43 -16.72
C VAL A 955 -19.01 8.29 -15.98
N HIS A 956 -19.60 8.61 -14.84
CA HIS A 956 -20.46 7.70 -14.10
C HIS A 956 -21.91 7.91 -14.48
N SER A 957 -22.66 6.82 -14.66
CA SER A 957 -24.08 6.87 -15.02
C SER A 957 -24.82 5.67 -14.45
N THR A 958 -26.11 5.83 -14.18
CA THR A 958 -27.00 4.70 -13.86
C THR A 958 -27.17 3.70 -15.01
N LEU A 959 -26.73 4.03 -16.23
CA LEU A 959 -26.74 3.11 -17.38
C LEU A 959 -25.47 2.25 -17.43
N GLN A 960 -25.64 1.00 -17.88
CA GLN A 960 -24.54 0.03 -18.00
C GLN A 960 -23.47 0.44 -19.02
N TYR A 961 -23.86 1.07 -20.14
CA TYR A 961 -22.94 1.45 -21.21
C TYR A 961 -22.93 2.97 -21.39
N SER A 962 -21.83 3.59 -20.96
CA SER A 962 -21.57 5.01 -21.12
C SER A 962 -20.32 5.23 -21.94
N THR A 963 -20.34 6.24 -22.80
CA THR A 963 -19.26 6.60 -23.72
C THR A 963 -19.06 8.11 -23.69
N LEU A 964 -17.82 8.54 -23.94
CA LEU A 964 -17.44 9.95 -24.03
C LEU A 964 -16.72 10.19 -25.37
N ALA A 965 -17.06 11.29 -26.02
CA ALA A 965 -16.40 11.73 -27.25
C ALA A 965 -15.91 13.17 -27.09
N VAL A 966 -14.72 13.44 -27.64
CA VAL A 966 -14.09 14.77 -27.62
C VAL A 966 -13.79 15.21 -29.04
N TYR A 967 -14.20 16.42 -29.39
CA TYR A 967 -13.97 17.03 -30.69
C TYR A 967 -13.15 18.31 -30.54
N ASN A 968 -12.12 18.47 -31.37
CA ASN A 968 -11.40 19.74 -31.47
C ASN A 968 -12.19 20.66 -32.40
N ASN A 969 -12.70 21.78 -31.87
CA ASN A 969 -13.56 22.67 -32.65
C ASN A 969 -12.80 23.42 -33.75
N ASP A 970 -11.47 23.55 -33.65
CA ASP A 970 -10.65 24.23 -34.65
C ASP A 970 -10.46 23.37 -35.90
N THR A 971 -10.27 22.05 -35.72
CA THR A 971 -10.07 21.10 -36.82
C THR A 971 -11.35 20.38 -37.25
N GLY A 972 -12.38 20.36 -36.39
CA GLY A 972 -13.59 19.57 -36.57
C GLY A 972 -13.39 18.06 -36.43
N MET A 973 -12.21 17.61 -36.00
CA MET A 973 -11.84 16.20 -35.88
C MET A 973 -12.10 15.69 -34.45
N GLN A 974 -12.56 14.44 -34.36
CA GLN A 974 -12.64 13.72 -33.09
C GLN A 974 -11.22 13.35 -32.62
N LEU A 975 -10.93 13.56 -31.34
CA LEU A 975 -9.70 13.04 -30.76
C LEU A 975 -9.79 11.51 -30.63
N PRO A 976 -8.74 10.76 -31.03
CA PRO A 976 -8.74 9.32 -30.92
C PRO A 976 -8.84 8.91 -29.45
N GLN A 977 -9.78 8.03 -29.15
CA GLN A 977 -9.89 7.44 -27.82
C GLN A 977 -9.13 6.11 -27.81
N VAL A 978 -8.10 6.01 -26.97
CA VAL A 978 -7.41 4.74 -26.74
C VAL A 978 -8.35 3.80 -25.97
N TYR A 979 -8.38 2.52 -26.34
CA TYR A 979 -9.17 1.51 -25.64
C TYR A 979 -8.48 1.15 -24.31
N ASN A 980 -8.58 2.03 -23.32
CA ASN A 980 -8.00 1.86 -21.99
C ASN A 980 -9.08 2.00 -20.91
N ALA A 981 -8.82 1.48 -19.71
CA ALA A 981 -9.66 1.72 -18.53
C ALA A 981 -9.75 3.21 -18.14
N HIS A 982 -8.88 4.04 -18.72
CA HIS A 982 -8.73 5.47 -18.45
C HIS A 982 -8.90 6.28 -19.74
N ILE A 983 -9.78 7.28 -19.70
CA ILE A 983 -10.05 8.16 -20.84
C ILE A 983 -9.23 9.44 -20.66
N THR A 984 -7.96 9.40 -21.04
CA THR A 984 -7.02 10.54 -20.93
C THR A 984 -6.69 11.08 -22.32
N PHE A 985 -6.63 12.40 -22.45
CA PHE A 985 -6.25 13.09 -23.68
C PHE A 985 -5.22 14.18 -23.42
N ASP A 986 -4.37 14.42 -24.42
CA ASP A 986 -3.49 15.58 -24.49
C ASP A 986 -4.22 16.76 -25.14
N PHE A 987 -4.37 17.86 -24.39
CA PHE A 987 -4.99 19.08 -24.88
C PHE A 987 -3.94 20.15 -25.12
N SER A 988 -4.12 20.90 -26.22
CA SER A 988 -3.33 22.07 -26.56
C SER A 988 -4.21 23.32 -26.66
N PRO A 989 -3.65 24.52 -26.45
CA PRO A 989 -4.40 25.75 -26.56
C PRO A 989 -5.08 25.89 -27.90
N ASN A 990 -6.35 26.31 -27.90
CA ASN A 990 -7.15 26.43 -29.10
C ASN A 990 -8.08 27.65 -29.04
N ASN A 991 -8.59 28.06 -30.20
CA ASN A 991 -9.36 29.30 -30.30
C ASN A 991 -10.86 29.09 -30.02
N HIS A 992 -11.39 27.90 -30.36
CA HIS A 992 -12.82 27.63 -30.28
C HIS A 992 -13.19 26.52 -29.29
N GLY A 993 -12.26 26.10 -28.43
CA GLY A 993 -12.49 25.09 -27.41
C GLY A 993 -12.63 23.66 -27.94
N TYR A 994 -12.79 22.71 -27.03
CA TYR A 994 -13.03 21.30 -27.29
C TYR A 994 -14.47 20.97 -26.89
N THR A 995 -15.24 20.38 -27.80
CA THR A 995 -16.58 19.90 -27.48
C THR A 995 -16.48 18.51 -26.87
N VAL A 996 -16.89 18.38 -25.60
CA VAL A 996 -16.95 17.11 -24.86
C VAL A 996 -18.42 16.68 -24.76
N MET A 997 -18.71 15.46 -25.19
CA MET A 997 -20.05 14.88 -25.18
C MET A 997 -20.04 13.53 -24.46
N GLY A 998 -20.87 13.40 -23.43
CA GLY A 998 -21.16 12.12 -22.78
C GLY A 998 -22.49 11.56 -23.24
N HIS A 999 -22.55 10.27 -23.59
CA HIS A 999 -23.80 9.61 -23.95
C HIS A 999 -23.80 8.12 -23.57
N GLY A 1000 -24.99 7.54 -23.39
CA GLY A 1000 -25.18 6.11 -23.16
C GLY A 1000 -26.05 5.45 -24.23
N THR A 1001 -26.00 4.13 -24.28
CA THR A 1001 -26.85 3.33 -25.18
C THR A 1001 -27.52 2.19 -24.41
N LEU A 1002 -28.81 2.00 -24.65
CA LEU A 1002 -29.58 0.88 -24.11
C LEU A 1002 -29.62 -0.27 -25.11
N ALA A 1003 -29.38 -1.50 -24.63
CA ALA A 1003 -29.46 -2.71 -25.46
C ALA A 1003 -30.90 -2.97 -25.95
N GLN A 1004 -31.90 -2.69 -25.11
CA GLN A 1004 -33.32 -2.74 -25.43
C GLN A 1004 -34.03 -1.49 -24.89
N VAL A 1005 -35.11 -1.09 -25.55
CA VAL A 1005 -35.94 0.03 -25.10
C VAL A 1005 -36.62 -0.32 -23.77
N SER A 1006 -36.58 0.60 -22.80
CA SER A 1006 -37.09 0.38 -21.45
C SER A 1006 -38.61 0.23 -21.38
N GLY A 1007 -39.34 0.83 -22.33
CA GLY A 1007 -40.80 0.89 -22.32
C GLY A 1007 -41.39 1.79 -21.23
N THR A 1008 -40.57 2.43 -20.41
CA THR A 1008 -40.96 3.28 -19.27
C THR A 1008 -40.15 4.56 -19.21
N TYR A 1009 -40.75 5.61 -18.64
CA TYR A 1009 -40.04 6.86 -18.31
C TYR A 1009 -39.28 6.69 -17.00
N TYR A 1010 -38.01 7.05 -16.99
CA TYR A 1010 -37.22 7.16 -15.76
C TYR A 1010 -36.06 8.14 -15.95
N ASP A 1011 -35.52 8.65 -14.84
CA ASP A 1011 -34.40 9.57 -14.85
C ASP A 1011 -33.07 8.84 -14.74
N CYS A 1012 -32.18 9.12 -15.69
CA CYS A 1012 -30.80 8.66 -15.66
C CYS A 1012 -29.92 9.73 -15.00
N HIS A 1013 -29.33 9.38 -13.87
CA HIS A 1013 -28.38 10.24 -13.18
C HIS A 1013 -26.98 9.99 -13.74
N TRP A 1014 -26.24 11.08 -13.96
CA TRP A 1014 -24.89 11.05 -14.49
C TRP A 1014 -23.98 12.03 -13.77
N GLN A 1015 -22.68 11.72 -13.75
CA GLN A 1015 -21.62 12.55 -13.21
C GLN A 1015 -20.42 12.49 -14.16
N LEU A 1016 -19.94 13.66 -14.56
CA LEU A 1016 -18.68 13.87 -15.26
C LEU A 1016 -17.65 14.38 -14.26
N THR A 1017 -16.53 13.69 -14.16
CA THR A 1017 -15.34 14.15 -13.44
C THR A 1017 -14.26 14.48 -14.47
N VAL A 1018 -13.71 15.69 -14.39
CA VAL A 1018 -12.62 16.20 -15.22
C VAL A 1018 -11.42 16.40 -14.31
N LEU A 1019 -10.38 15.58 -14.48
CA LEU A 1019 -9.15 15.66 -13.71
C LEU A 1019 -8.01 16.12 -14.63
N SER A 1020 -7.39 17.26 -14.35
CA SER A 1020 -6.32 17.85 -15.16
C SER A 1020 -4.95 17.75 -14.47
N SER A 1021 -3.88 17.59 -15.25
CA SER A 1021 -2.50 17.50 -14.74
C SER A 1021 -1.99 18.82 -14.15
N THR A 1022 -2.75 19.90 -14.34
CA THR A 1022 -2.47 21.24 -13.80
C THR A 1022 -3.79 21.96 -13.57
N ASN A 1023 -3.91 22.64 -12.44
CA ASN A 1023 -5.14 23.32 -12.05
C ASN A 1023 -5.47 24.53 -12.94
N ASP A 1024 -6.77 24.81 -13.12
CA ASP A 1024 -7.33 25.97 -13.86
C ASP A 1024 -6.94 26.13 -15.34
N ILE A 1025 -6.27 25.15 -15.97
CA ILE A 1025 -5.85 25.26 -17.38
C ILE A 1025 -6.94 24.82 -18.37
N PHE A 1026 -7.74 23.82 -17.99
CA PHE A 1026 -8.76 23.23 -18.85
C PHE A 1026 -10.13 23.30 -18.17
N HIS A 1027 -10.99 24.21 -18.63
CA HIS A 1027 -12.27 24.48 -18.00
C HIS A 1027 -13.25 25.18 -18.95
N ILE A 1028 -14.50 25.32 -18.53
CA ILE A 1028 -15.52 26.05 -19.30
C ILE A 1028 -15.43 27.52 -18.89
N CYS A 1029 -15.12 28.43 -19.82
CA CYS A 1029 -15.13 29.87 -19.57
C CYS A 1029 -15.63 30.69 -20.77
N ASP A 1030 -15.66 32.01 -20.60
CA ASP A 1030 -15.94 32.99 -21.64
C ASP A 1030 -14.81 33.17 -22.67
N ASN A 1031 -13.67 32.51 -22.45
CA ASN A 1031 -12.46 32.52 -23.28
C ASN A 1031 -11.86 33.94 -23.44
N ASP A 1032 -11.97 34.78 -22.41
CA ASP A 1032 -11.29 36.07 -22.37
C ASP A 1032 -9.80 35.91 -22.02
N PHE A 1033 -8.91 36.45 -22.84
CA PHE A 1033 -7.45 36.35 -22.66
C PHE A 1033 -6.93 37.16 -21.47
N GLU A 1034 -7.63 38.22 -21.06
CA GLU A 1034 -7.21 39.06 -19.93
C GLU A 1034 -7.87 38.67 -18.60
N SER A 1035 -9.09 38.12 -18.65
CA SER A 1035 -9.87 37.79 -17.44
C SER A 1035 -10.87 36.63 -17.65
N CYS A 1036 -10.38 35.44 -18.02
CA CYS A 1036 -11.24 34.25 -18.20
C CYS A 1036 -12.04 33.92 -16.93
N LYS A 1037 -13.38 33.83 -17.08
CA LYS A 1037 -14.34 33.56 -16.00
C LYS A 1037 -14.96 32.19 -16.15
N GLU A 1038 -14.75 31.35 -15.15
CA GLU A 1038 -15.31 30.01 -15.11
C GLU A 1038 -16.86 30.02 -15.18
N MET A 1039 -17.41 29.11 -15.98
CA MET A 1039 -18.82 28.93 -16.23
C MET A 1039 -19.25 27.50 -15.91
N SER A 1040 -20.52 27.31 -15.55
CA SER A 1040 -21.06 25.97 -15.33
C SER A 1040 -21.33 25.24 -16.65
N LEU A 1041 -21.24 23.90 -16.62
CA LEU A 1041 -21.62 23.06 -17.75
C LEU A 1041 -23.11 23.27 -18.07
N PRO A 1042 -23.46 23.80 -19.25
CA PRO A 1042 -24.86 24.03 -19.61
C PRO A 1042 -25.60 22.71 -19.77
N ALA A 1043 -26.90 22.70 -19.45
CA ALA A 1043 -27.76 21.57 -19.73
C ALA A 1043 -27.85 21.34 -21.26
N ALA A 1044 -27.73 20.09 -21.69
CA ALA A 1044 -27.87 19.75 -23.09
C ALA A 1044 -29.33 19.89 -23.54
N ASN A 1045 -29.60 20.79 -24.50
CA ASN A 1045 -30.90 20.92 -25.14
C ASN A 1045 -31.13 19.76 -26.12
N LYS A 1046 -32.17 18.96 -25.88
CA LYS A 1046 -32.44 17.73 -26.64
C LYS A 1046 -33.73 17.89 -27.41
N LEU A 1047 -33.66 17.76 -28.73
CA LEU A 1047 -34.83 17.62 -29.60
C LEU A 1047 -34.94 16.15 -29.99
N HIS A 1048 -35.95 15.47 -29.45
CA HIS A 1048 -36.28 14.10 -29.84
C HIS A 1048 -37.58 14.09 -30.63
N VAL A 1049 -37.53 13.51 -31.84
CA VAL A 1049 -38.67 13.36 -32.74
C VAL A 1049 -38.86 11.88 -33.02
N ASP A 1050 -40.02 11.35 -32.66
CA ASP A 1050 -40.42 9.96 -32.91
C ASP A 1050 -41.76 9.96 -33.66
N GLU A 1051 -41.67 10.01 -34.99
CA GLU A 1051 -42.82 10.02 -35.90
C GLU A 1051 -42.64 9.04 -37.06
N ILE A 1052 -43.71 8.83 -37.82
CA ILE A 1052 -43.68 7.97 -39.01
C ILE A 1052 -43.27 8.81 -40.22
N PHE A 1053 -42.07 8.58 -40.73
CA PHE A 1053 -41.56 9.21 -41.95
C PHE A 1053 -41.61 8.23 -43.12
N ILE A 1054 -42.24 8.64 -44.23
CA ILE A 1054 -42.31 7.88 -45.48
C ILE A 1054 -41.64 8.71 -46.58
N PRO A 1055 -40.71 8.16 -47.36
CA PRO A 1055 -40.02 8.92 -48.39
C PRO A 1055 -41.01 9.38 -49.47
N ASN A 1056 -40.93 10.65 -49.85
CA ASN A 1056 -41.75 11.18 -50.94
C ASN A 1056 -41.25 10.71 -52.32
N ARG A 1057 -41.90 11.14 -53.42
CA ARG A 1057 -41.50 10.81 -54.80
C ARG A 1057 -40.07 11.26 -55.17
N ARG A 1058 -39.43 12.11 -54.36
CA ARG A 1058 -38.06 12.58 -54.51
C ARG A 1058 -37.09 11.90 -53.51
N ASN A 1059 -37.52 10.83 -52.84
CA ASN A 1059 -36.77 10.09 -51.81
C ASN A 1059 -36.36 10.95 -50.60
N ILE A 1060 -37.12 11.99 -50.27
CA ILE A 1060 -36.87 12.81 -49.08
C ILE A 1060 -37.77 12.30 -47.95
N LEU A 1061 -37.15 11.90 -46.83
CA LEU A 1061 -37.84 11.46 -45.61
C LEU A 1061 -38.32 12.64 -44.76
N GLY A 1062 -37.55 13.72 -44.70
CA GLY A 1062 -37.84 14.89 -43.88
C GLY A 1062 -36.65 15.86 -43.82
N GLY A 1063 -36.76 16.90 -42.99
CA GLY A 1063 -35.70 17.86 -42.75
C GLY A 1063 -36.01 18.77 -41.56
N ILE A 1064 -34.96 19.35 -40.97
CA ILE A 1064 -35.07 20.28 -39.85
C ILE A 1064 -34.43 21.59 -40.29
N GLN A 1065 -35.14 22.70 -40.10
CA GLN A 1065 -34.57 24.04 -40.30
C GLN A 1065 -33.96 24.53 -38.98
N ILE A 1066 -32.70 24.95 -39.03
CA ILE A 1066 -31.94 25.41 -37.86
C ILE A 1066 -31.55 26.87 -38.08
N SER A 1067 -31.92 27.75 -37.14
CA SER A 1067 -31.49 29.15 -37.11
C SER A 1067 -30.41 29.33 -36.05
N VAL A 1068 -29.25 29.85 -36.45
CA VAL A 1068 -28.03 29.87 -35.62
C VAL A 1068 -27.66 31.32 -35.30
N SER A 1069 -27.79 31.71 -34.03
CA SER A 1069 -27.49 33.09 -33.55
C SER A 1069 -26.09 33.25 -32.98
N LYS A 1070 -25.44 32.14 -32.58
CA LYS A 1070 -24.07 32.06 -32.06
C LYS A 1070 -23.40 30.78 -32.55
N TYR A 1071 -22.07 30.70 -32.43
CA TYR A 1071 -21.36 29.44 -32.69
C TYR A 1071 -21.88 28.35 -31.76
N GLU A 1072 -22.28 27.22 -32.33
CA GLU A 1072 -22.83 26.07 -31.58
C GLU A 1072 -22.32 24.77 -32.20
N ALA A 1073 -22.17 23.76 -31.35
CA ALA A 1073 -21.92 22.39 -31.77
C ALA A 1073 -23.22 21.58 -31.65
N VAL A 1074 -23.55 20.78 -32.66
CA VAL A 1074 -24.76 19.96 -32.67
C VAL A 1074 -24.41 18.51 -32.98
N SER A 1075 -25.11 17.59 -32.34
CA SER A 1075 -25.04 16.15 -32.63
C SER A 1075 -26.37 15.70 -33.22
N PHE A 1076 -26.33 14.89 -34.27
CA PHE A 1076 -27.52 14.42 -34.98
C PHE A 1076 -27.51 12.91 -35.14
N ARG A 1077 -28.58 12.24 -34.68
CA ARG A 1077 -28.77 10.79 -34.83
C ARG A 1077 -30.17 10.51 -35.35
N VAL A 1078 -30.28 9.63 -36.34
CA VAL A 1078 -31.55 9.15 -36.89
C VAL A 1078 -31.50 7.64 -37.03
N ALA A 1079 -32.53 6.95 -36.55
CA ALA A 1079 -32.69 5.51 -36.69
C ALA A 1079 -33.98 5.19 -37.43
N ALA A 1080 -33.93 4.26 -38.38
CA ALA A 1080 -35.08 3.75 -39.10
C ALA A 1080 -35.58 2.43 -38.49
N THR A 1081 -36.84 2.09 -38.76
CA THR A 1081 -37.43 0.80 -38.37
C THR A 1081 -36.85 -0.37 -39.16
N SER A 1082 -36.39 -0.13 -40.40
CA SER A 1082 -35.71 -1.14 -41.22
C SER A 1082 -34.20 -0.96 -41.14
N PRO A 1083 -33.44 -1.99 -40.75
CA PRO A 1083 -31.97 -1.93 -40.73
C PRO A 1083 -31.37 -1.88 -42.14
N ASP A 1084 -32.16 -2.17 -43.19
CA ASP A 1084 -31.70 -2.18 -44.57
C ASP A 1084 -31.82 -0.85 -45.31
N LEU A 1085 -32.50 0.13 -44.70
CA LEU A 1085 -32.73 1.42 -45.34
C LEU A 1085 -31.45 2.26 -45.41
N GLU A 1086 -30.96 2.52 -46.61
CA GLU A 1086 -29.87 3.48 -46.82
C GLU A 1086 -30.39 4.90 -46.75
N MET A 1087 -29.76 5.71 -45.91
CA MET A 1087 -30.16 7.09 -45.66
C MET A 1087 -28.96 8.03 -45.81
N VAL A 1088 -29.23 9.25 -46.27
CA VAL A 1088 -28.23 10.33 -46.37
C VAL A 1088 -28.80 11.59 -45.75
N ALA A 1089 -28.07 12.17 -44.79
CA ALA A 1089 -28.32 13.48 -44.23
C ALA A 1089 -27.38 14.50 -44.90
N VAL A 1090 -27.94 15.65 -45.30
CA VAL A 1090 -27.20 16.72 -45.99
C VAL A 1090 -27.47 18.04 -45.27
N LEU A 1091 -26.43 18.68 -44.77
CA LEU A 1091 -26.51 20.01 -44.16
C LEU A 1091 -26.30 21.06 -45.26
N ARG A 1092 -27.25 21.98 -45.39
CA ARG A 1092 -27.21 23.06 -46.37
C ARG A 1092 -27.38 24.40 -45.69
N THR A 1093 -26.69 25.42 -46.20
CA THR A 1093 -26.91 26.83 -45.83
C THR A 1093 -27.48 27.60 -47.00
N GLN A 1094 -28.32 28.59 -46.72
CA GLN A 1094 -28.86 29.49 -47.72
C GLN A 1094 -28.19 30.86 -47.55
N LYS A 1095 -27.43 31.29 -48.54
CA LYS A 1095 -26.80 32.62 -48.55
C LYS A 1095 -27.85 33.70 -48.81
N THR A 1096 -27.53 34.95 -48.45
CA THR A 1096 -28.39 36.13 -48.62
C THR A 1096 -28.80 36.39 -50.07
N ASN A 1097 -28.08 35.83 -51.04
CA ASN A 1097 -28.37 35.87 -52.47
C ASN A 1097 -29.33 34.76 -52.95
N GLY A 1098 -29.81 33.89 -52.06
CA GLY A 1098 -30.70 32.77 -52.37
C GLY A 1098 -29.99 31.48 -52.82
N GLU A 1099 -28.65 31.49 -52.96
CA GLU A 1099 -27.89 30.29 -53.30
C GLU A 1099 -27.81 29.32 -52.13
N VAL A 1100 -28.02 28.04 -52.42
CA VAL A 1100 -27.97 26.95 -51.45
C VAL A 1100 -26.61 26.26 -51.57
N GLU A 1101 -25.81 26.32 -50.51
CA GLU A 1101 -24.50 25.69 -50.42
C GLU A 1101 -24.59 24.45 -49.51
N GLU A 1102 -24.05 23.33 -49.97
CA GLU A 1102 -23.90 22.12 -49.15
C GLU A 1102 -22.68 22.26 -48.26
N LEU A 1103 -22.88 22.27 -46.94
CA LEU A 1103 -21.81 22.42 -45.97
C LEU A 1103 -21.16 21.08 -45.60
N ALA A 1104 -21.98 20.04 -45.48
CA ALA A 1104 -21.51 18.70 -45.13
C ALA A 1104 -22.58 17.63 -45.41
N ARG A 1105 -22.16 16.36 -45.43
CA ARG A 1105 -23.03 15.20 -45.60
C ARG A 1105 -22.62 14.03 -44.72
N CYS A 1106 -23.58 13.22 -44.30
CA CYS A 1106 -23.38 11.98 -43.57
C CYS A 1106 -24.32 10.91 -44.12
N CYS A 1107 -23.83 9.67 -44.29
CA CYS A 1107 -24.62 8.55 -44.79
C CYS A 1107 -24.57 7.38 -43.81
N GLY A 1108 -25.60 6.54 -43.82
CA GLY A 1108 -25.68 5.35 -42.98
C GLY A 1108 -26.76 4.38 -43.46
N LYS A 1109 -26.70 3.14 -42.99
CA LYS A 1109 -27.64 2.08 -43.32
C LYS A 1109 -28.39 1.66 -42.07
N GLY A 1110 -29.72 1.74 -42.09
CA GLY A 1110 -30.62 1.57 -40.95
C GLY A 1110 -30.54 2.71 -39.91
N GLU A 1111 -29.36 3.29 -39.73
CA GLU A 1111 -29.09 4.37 -38.80
C GLU A 1111 -28.05 5.34 -39.38
N ILE A 1112 -28.25 6.65 -39.14
CA ILE A 1112 -27.25 7.70 -39.34
C ILE A 1112 -26.83 8.20 -37.96
N ASN A 1113 -25.53 8.18 -37.68
CA ASN A 1113 -24.94 8.86 -36.54
C ASN A 1113 -23.97 9.94 -37.04
N TRP A 1114 -24.33 11.20 -36.80
CA TRP A 1114 -23.53 12.36 -37.14
C TRP A 1114 -23.13 13.08 -35.85
N PRO A 1115 -21.98 12.73 -35.28
CA PRO A 1115 -21.74 12.97 -33.87
C PRO A 1115 -21.20 14.37 -33.55
N TYR A 1116 -20.79 15.14 -34.57
CA TYR A 1116 -20.37 16.53 -34.41
C TYR A 1116 -20.62 17.35 -35.68
N LEU A 1117 -21.28 18.50 -35.50
CA LEU A 1117 -21.56 19.52 -36.51
C LEU A 1117 -21.29 20.90 -35.91
N ARG A 1118 -20.34 21.64 -36.48
CA ARG A 1118 -20.09 23.02 -36.08
C ARG A 1118 -20.94 23.99 -36.88
N LEU A 1119 -21.87 24.67 -36.21
CA LEU A 1119 -22.74 25.66 -36.82
C LEU A 1119 -22.18 27.08 -36.60
N LYS A 1120 -22.14 27.87 -37.67
CA LYS A 1120 -21.69 29.27 -37.63
C LYS A 1120 -22.91 30.20 -37.63
N PRO A 1121 -22.87 31.31 -36.87
CA PRO A 1121 -23.94 32.29 -36.89
C PRO A 1121 -24.06 32.93 -38.27
N SER A 1122 -25.29 33.26 -38.67
CA SER A 1122 -25.52 34.07 -39.87
C SER A 1122 -24.92 35.47 -39.67
N PRO A 1123 -24.20 36.05 -40.65
CA PRO A 1123 -23.73 37.43 -40.53
C PRO A 1123 -24.92 38.36 -40.29
N PRO A 1124 -24.80 39.37 -39.40
CA PRO A 1124 -25.87 40.33 -39.20
C PRO A 1124 -26.17 41.02 -40.54
N PRO A 1125 -27.45 41.28 -40.87
CA PRO A 1125 -27.78 42.04 -42.07
C PRO A 1125 -27.09 43.40 -41.97
N GLU A 1126 -26.32 43.77 -43.00
CA GLU A 1126 -25.63 45.06 -43.06
C GLU A 1126 -26.64 46.19 -42.82
N LEU A 1127 -26.49 46.87 -41.68
CA LEU A 1127 -27.24 48.10 -41.39
C LEU A 1127 -26.74 49.17 -42.37
N ASN A 1128 -27.50 49.34 -43.46
CA ASN A 1128 -27.42 50.49 -44.34
C ASN A 1128 -27.51 51.77 -43.49
N GLN A 1129 -26.35 52.38 -43.19
CA GLN A 1129 -26.24 53.72 -42.63
C GLN A 1129 -26.69 54.75 -43.66
N ALA A 1130 -27.99 54.84 -43.89
CA ALA A 1130 -28.59 56.00 -44.51
C ALA A 1130 -28.73 57.10 -43.46
N LYS A 1131 -27.81 58.06 -43.51
CA LYS A 1131 -27.89 59.37 -42.83
C LYS A 1131 -29.33 59.90 -42.80
N LYS A 1132 -29.96 59.90 -41.61
CA LYS A 1132 -31.03 60.86 -41.30
C LYS A 1132 -30.64 61.63 -40.05
N ARG A 1133 -30.39 62.92 -40.26
CA ARG A 1133 -30.25 63.94 -39.22
C ARG A 1133 -31.45 63.85 -38.28
N SER A 1134 -31.18 63.51 -37.02
CA SER A 1134 -32.14 63.63 -35.93
C SER A 1134 -32.19 65.09 -35.49
N THR A 1135 -33.22 65.81 -35.92
CA THR A 1135 -33.77 66.95 -35.18
C THR A 1135 -34.65 66.41 -34.06
N SER A 1136 -34.36 66.88 -32.85
CA SER A 1136 -35.19 66.80 -31.64
C SER A 1136 -36.68 67.00 -31.90
N GLN A 1137 -37.53 66.16 -31.32
CA GLN A 1137 -38.38 66.57 -30.19
C GLN A 1137 -39.23 65.39 -29.69
N SER A 1138 -39.17 65.22 -28.38
CA SER A 1138 -40.02 64.39 -27.55
C SER A 1138 -41.45 64.92 -27.45
N ASN A 1139 -42.36 63.99 -27.13
CA ASN A 1139 -43.70 64.16 -26.57
C ASN A 1139 -44.85 64.26 -27.57
N LEU A 1140 -45.61 63.17 -27.70
CA LEU A 1140 -47.00 63.17 -27.24
C LEU A 1140 -47.54 61.74 -27.13
N SER A 1141 -48.55 61.64 -26.28
CA SER A 1141 -49.00 60.52 -25.51
C SER A 1141 -50.22 59.81 -26.10
N THR A 1142 -50.40 58.56 -25.67
CA THR A 1142 -51.67 57.90 -25.28
C THR A 1142 -52.71 57.47 -26.34
N VAL A 1143 -53.32 56.32 -26.02
CA VAL A 1143 -54.62 55.77 -26.43
C VAL A 1143 -54.58 55.09 -27.81
N LYS A 1144 -54.72 53.76 -27.94
CA LYS A 1144 -55.77 52.88 -27.41
C LYS A 1144 -55.30 51.42 -27.47
#